data_AF-A0A1F9YNF2-F1
#
_entry.id   AF-A0A1F9YNF2-F1
#
_cell.length_a   1.000
_cell.length_b   1.000
_cell.length_c   1.000
_cell.angle_alpha   90.00
_cell.angle_beta   90.00
_cell.angle_gamma   90.00
#
_symmetry.space_group_name_H-M   'P 1'
#
loop_
_entity.id
_entity.type
_entity.pdbx_description
1 polymer ?
#
loop_
_entity_poly.entity_id
_entity_poly.type
_entity_poly.pdbx_seq_one_letter_code
_entity_poly.pdbx_strand_id
1 'polypeptide(L)'
;MNPSRGLAAALLFTLLGSSAASAVDPSGGACVGRGGPQAAPILTGPAFDLRAHPLPPAVMADWRGAGYGVDASSSHLLSPSGRPIPAAEYERLSAPFDAAIDTMSNGSWSALIFSGYRLQDATCRILDPAKRAPLTRIEILDFENQVGGSREFRALEELVVELGRADAGQPPPAAVLARMAELEGRGEKLPEGLRRALLDRTLTSGALRGQAESAYAGMLRAWEGSRDLKSLIEGALPPIVGYNVPAKRKGRIESWERLIGDRLFADIQGRFSRTEAGRELLSGFRDAKGRPDLPKMTVLKMSQRPRDVGYGGAAAVYHDSSRTIILNHWYVVRQILAGVPAAEREKLGARLSGSGALAEYLLTHPDRRAALIDRVDVTIFHEMTHAWQYRRQALAIESIRGNAPSGILLAREHEAFFGMYRYLHQKLMNDPSAALRSDDYDGYVRAMSDPEKYRDQITRQYQSSFAASTDFKTLEQVQSVRRSILGVPLGSSARAWARALLERIGLARGDAALKQARDDHAGKESLYLDKVFPKMRAEAAREFPDYFASVGRPDKGLSLLVAVAPGVGVDRRPEFAAATAAMLARRPAEMSLEDRLWAFSALNAELRRERKPLPPAAAVAYDRDALEFAERCADRALAERDLRRRAELLERSRSWLNAVSSRMPGARKLKKHLDALEKKR
;
A
#
# COMPACT_ATOMS: atom_id res chain seq x y z
N MET A 1 -2.59 -37.44 -20.88
CA MET A 1 -3.01 -36.14 -21.47
C MET A 1 -3.74 -35.39 -20.38
N ASN A 2 -3.11 -34.36 -19.81
CA ASN A 2 -3.61 -33.63 -18.64
C ASN A 2 -3.14 -32.16 -18.74
N PRO A 3 -4.02 -31.18 -18.55
CA PRO A 3 -3.66 -29.78 -18.68
C PRO A 3 -2.81 -29.38 -17.48
N SER A 4 -1.61 -28.92 -17.77
CA SER A 4 -0.60 -28.55 -16.78
C SER A 4 -0.38 -27.04 -16.79
N ARG A 5 -0.40 -26.48 -15.58
CA ARG A 5 0.37 -25.31 -15.10
C ARG A 5 -0.15 -23.91 -15.47
N GLY A 6 -0.64 -23.23 -14.43
CA GLY A 6 -0.71 -21.77 -14.35
C GLY A 6 -1.31 -21.32 -13.01
N LEU A 7 -0.54 -20.54 -12.24
CA LEU A 7 -0.94 -19.73 -11.07
C LEU A 7 -1.21 -20.44 -9.73
N ALA A 8 -0.11 -20.72 -9.02
CA ALA A 8 -0.06 -20.65 -7.56
C ALA A 8 1.05 -19.67 -7.14
N ALA A 9 0.68 -18.43 -6.86
CA ALA A 9 1.51 -17.43 -6.16
C ALA A 9 0.62 -16.27 -5.67
N ALA A 10 -0.38 -16.58 -4.84
CA ALA A 10 -1.22 -15.57 -4.21
C ALA A 10 -1.65 -16.08 -2.83
N LEU A 11 -0.74 -16.00 -1.85
CA LEU A 11 -1.01 -16.11 -0.41
C LEU A 11 0.32 -16.12 0.34
N LEU A 12 0.84 -14.95 0.73
CA LEU A 12 1.68 -14.80 1.93
C LEU A 12 2.01 -13.32 2.18
N PHE A 13 1.63 -12.86 3.39
CA PHE A 13 2.01 -11.61 4.08
C PHE A 13 1.03 -10.41 4.09
N THR A 14 -0.13 -10.64 4.71
CA THR A 14 -0.72 -9.76 5.75
C THR A 14 -0.69 -10.40 7.15
N LEU A 15 0.20 -11.38 7.36
CA LEU A 15 0.41 -12.00 8.67
C LEU A 15 1.90 -11.97 8.97
N LEU A 16 2.36 -10.96 9.70
CA LEU A 16 3.37 -11.01 10.76
C LEU A 16 3.43 -9.58 11.34
N GLY A 17 2.87 -9.43 12.54
CA GLY A 17 2.40 -8.16 13.13
C GLY A 17 1.04 -8.29 13.83
N SER A 18 0.41 -9.48 13.81
CA SER A 18 -0.77 -9.76 14.65
C SER A 18 -0.55 -11.05 15.42
N SER A 19 -0.09 -10.92 16.66
CA SER A 19 -0.26 -11.98 17.65
C SER A 19 -1.75 -12.31 17.75
N ALA A 20 -2.05 -13.61 17.76
CA ALA A 20 -3.39 -14.20 17.75
C ALA A 20 -4.39 -13.46 18.66
N ALA A 21 -5.23 -12.62 18.05
CA ALA A 21 -6.54 -12.28 18.58
C ALA A 21 -7.56 -13.00 17.68
N SER A 22 -8.29 -13.94 18.27
CA SER A 22 -9.39 -14.66 17.64
C SER A 22 -10.29 -13.72 16.84
N ALA A 23 -10.53 -14.07 15.58
CA ALA A 23 -11.23 -13.28 14.59
C ALA A 23 -12.73 -13.20 14.92
N VAL A 24 -13.12 -12.19 15.70
CA VAL A 24 -14.48 -11.67 15.64
C VAL A 24 -14.60 -10.94 14.31
N ASP A 25 -15.47 -11.42 13.43
CA ASP A 25 -15.83 -10.72 12.19
C ASP A 25 -16.76 -9.55 12.56
N PRO A 26 -16.35 -8.27 12.45
CA PRO A 26 -17.19 -7.14 12.84
C PRO A 26 -18.27 -6.84 11.77
N SER A 27 -18.73 -7.85 11.04
CA SER A 27 -19.65 -7.75 9.88
C SER A 27 -21.07 -7.29 10.22
N GLY A 28 -21.37 -6.99 11.49
CA GLY A 28 -22.67 -6.50 11.95
C GLY A 28 -22.97 -5.01 11.67
N GLY A 29 -22.10 -4.26 10.99
CA GLY A 29 -22.34 -2.85 10.70
C GLY A 29 -23.49 -2.59 9.72
N ALA A 30 -24.29 -1.55 9.97
CA ALA A 30 -25.48 -1.22 9.17
C ALA A 30 -25.18 -0.95 7.68
N CYS A 31 -23.98 -0.44 7.36
CA CYS A 31 -23.56 -0.07 6.01
C CYS A 31 -22.44 -0.94 5.45
N VAL A 32 -22.36 -2.20 5.86
CA VAL A 32 -21.39 -3.17 5.35
C VAL A 32 -22.12 -4.02 4.32
N GLY A 33 -21.74 -3.93 3.05
CA GLY A 33 -22.42 -4.61 1.94
C GLY A 33 -22.68 -6.09 2.25
N ARG A 34 -23.94 -6.44 2.53
CA ARG A 34 -24.36 -7.78 3.00
C ARG A 34 -24.47 -8.81 1.87
N GLY A 35 -24.41 -8.36 0.62
CA GLY A 35 -24.38 -9.23 -0.56
C GLY A 35 -22.96 -9.48 -1.07
N GLY A 36 -22.68 -10.70 -1.53
CA GLY A 36 -21.69 -10.88 -2.60
C GLY A 36 -22.10 -10.05 -3.83
N PRO A 37 -21.22 -9.81 -4.80
CA PRO A 37 -21.59 -9.13 -6.04
C PRO A 37 -22.60 -9.99 -6.81
N GLN A 38 -23.88 -9.90 -6.48
CA GLN A 38 -24.95 -10.33 -7.35
C GLN A 38 -25.20 -9.16 -8.29
N ALA A 39 -24.87 -9.35 -9.58
CA ALA A 39 -25.38 -8.47 -10.60
C ALA A 39 -26.90 -8.48 -10.45
N ALA A 40 -27.48 -7.34 -10.04
CA ALA A 40 -28.93 -7.20 -10.04
C ALA A 40 -29.40 -7.58 -11.46
N PRO A 41 -30.39 -8.46 -11.60
CA PRO A 41 -30.86 -8.86 -12.92
C PRO A 41 -31.27 -7.61 -13.70
N ILE A 42 -30.88 -7.55 -14.98
CA ILE A 42 -31.34 -6.49 -15.88
C ILE A 42 -32.86 -6.58 -15.93
N LEU A 43 -33.53 -5.52 -15.46
CA LEU A 43 -34.99 -5.50 -15.42
C LEU A 43 -35.54 -5.48 -16.84
N THR A 44 -36.60 -6.23 -17.10
CA THR A 44 -37.31 -6.26 -18.39
C THR A 44 -38.51 -5.31 -18.36
N GLY A 45 -38.86 -4.71 -19.50
CA GLY A 45 -40.01 -3.82 -19.60
C GLY A 45 -39.98 -2.93 -20.84
N PRO A 46 -40.92 -1.99 -20.97
CA PRO A 46 -40.92 -1.02 -22.06
C PRO A 46 -39.68 -0.12 -21.98
N ALA A 47 -39.14 0.25 -23.15
CA ALA A 47 -37.98 1.13 -23.25
C ALA A 47 -38.27 2.51 -22.66
N PHE A 48 -37.25 3.12 -22.04
CA PHE A 48 -37.33 4.49 -21.53
C PHE A 48 -37.27 5.49 -22.69
N ASP A 49 -38.35 6.24 -22.89
CA ASP A 49 -38.51 7.23 -23.96
C ASP A 49 -38.18 8.64 -23.47
N LEU A 50 -37.12 9.24 -24.04
CA LEU A 50 -36.66 10.59 -23.70
C LEU A 50 -37.57 11.69 -24.28
N ARG A 51 -38.44 11.39 -25.24
CA ARG A 51 -39.47 12.35 -25.68
C ARG A 51 -40.56 12.48 -24.65
N ALA A 52 -41.03 11.36 -24.10
CA ALA A 52 -42.01 11.35 -23.02
C ALA A 52 -41.42 11.87 -21.71
N HIS A 53 -40.14 11.58 -21.45
CA HIS A 53 -39.45 11.94 -20.21
C HIS A 53 -38.08 12.59 -20.50
N PRO A 54 -38.06 13.86 -20.93
CA PRO A 54 -36.81 14.55 -21.24
C PRO A 54 -35.96 14.71 -19.99
N LEU A 55 -34.67 14.34 -20.10
CA LEU A 55 -33.72 14.43 -19.01
C LEU A 55 -32.95 15.76 -19.04
N PRO A 56 -32.69 16.38 -17.87
CA PRO A 56 -31.83 17.56 -17.79
C PRO A 56 -30.43 17.29 -18.37
N PRO A 57 -29.75 18.29 -18.96
CA PRO A 57 -28.42 18.11 -19.55
C PRO A 57 -27.36 17.53 -18.59
N ALA A 58 -27.42 17.89 -17.31
CA ALA A 58 -26.51 17.36 -16.29
C ALA A 58 -26.74 15.86 -16.06
N VAL A 59 -28.01 15.43 -15.93
CA VAL A 59 -28.36 14.01 -15.80
C VAL A 59 -27.90 13.25 -17.05
N MET A 60 -28.17 13.77 -18.25
CA MET A 60 -27.69 13.16 -19.49
C MET A 60 -26.17 13.05 -19.58
N ALA A 61 -25.41 13.96 -18.96
CA ALA A 61 -23.96 13.88 -18.91
C ALA A 61 -23.50 12.68 -18.06
N ASP A 62 -24.11 12.45 -16.90
CA ASP A 62 -23.81 11.28 -16.04
C ASP A 62 -24.11 9.97 -16.77
N TRP A 63 -25.25 9.88 -17.46
CA TRP A 63 -25.61 8.72 -18.28
C TRP A 63 -24.58 8.47 -19.39
N ARG A 64 -24.15 9.52 -20.11
CA ARG A 64 -23.12 9.41 -21.16
C ARG A 64 -21.76 9.02 -20.59
N GLY A 65 -21.36 9.55 -19.43
CA GLY A 65 -20.13 9.19 -18.73
C GLY A 65 -20.12 7.72 -18.28
N ALA A 66 -21.29 7.21 -17.88
CA ALA A 66 -21.51 5.79 -17.62
C ALA A 66 -21.56 4.92 -18.90
N GLY A 67 -21.42 5.52 -20.10
CA GLY A 67 -21.39 4.84 -21.40
C GLY A 67 -22.76 4.66 -22.07
N TYR A 68 -23.83 5.27 -21.56
CA TYR A 68 -25.16 5.19 -22.13
C TYR A 68 -25.34 6.18 -23.29
N GLY A 69 -26.10 5.77 -24.30
CA GLY A 69 -26.34 6.54 -25.51
C GLY A 69 -27.80 6.95 -25.69
N VAL A 70 -28.10 7.64 -26.78
CA VAL A 70 -29.48 7.95 -27.20
C VAL A 70 -29.65 7.47 -28.62
N ASP A 71 -30.74 6.75 -28.89
CA ASP A 71 -31.14 6.44 -30.26
C ASP A 71 -31.71 7.71 -30.91
N ALA A 72 -31.05 8.20 -31.95
CA ALA A 72 -31.50 9.40 -32.66
C ALA A 72 -32.88 9.22 -33.33
N SER A 73 -33.24 7.99 -33.71
CA SER A 73 -34.48 7.69 -34.44
C SER A 73 -35.67 7.50 -33.51
N SER A 74 -35.51 6.67 -32.47
CA SER A 74 -36.59 6.34 -31.52
C SER A 74 -36.58 7.22 -30.27
N SER A 75 -35.53 8.00 -30.03
CA SER A 75 -35.33 8.78 -28.79
C SER A 75 -35.34 7.94 -27.51
N HIS A 76 -35.08 6.63 -27.62
CA HIS A 76 -34.87 5.78 -26.46
C HIS A 76 -33.46 5.96 -25.89
N LEU A 77 -33.36 5.84 -24.57
CA LEU A 77 -32.08 5.75 -23.86
C LEU A 77 -31.47 4.36 -24.09
N LEU A 78 -30.19 4.31 -24.47
CA LEU A 78 -29.47 3.10 -24.84
C LEU A 78 -28.44 2.71 -23.78
N SER A 79 -28.34 1.42 -23.48
CA SER A 79 -27.26 0.84 -22.68
C SER A 79 -25.90 1.00 -23.38
N PRO A 80 -24.78 0.77 -22.67
CA PRO A 80 -23.45 0.71 -23.29
C PRO A 80 -23.33 -0.34 -24.41
N SER A 81 -24.22 -1.33 -24.44
CA SER A 81 -24.30 -2.33 -25.51
C SER A 81 -25.09 -1.87 -26.75
N GLY A 82 -25.61 -0.64 -26.73
CA GLY A 82 -26.47 -0.08 -27.78
C GLY A 82 -27.93 -0.53 -27.72
N ARG A 83 -28.33 -1.34 -26.73
CA ARG A 83 -29.72 -1.81 -26.56
C ARG A 83 -30.56 -0.81 -25.77
N PRO A 84 -31.84 -0.56 -26.13
CA PRO A 84 -32.74 0.27 -25.34
C PRO A 84 -32.87 -0.24 -23.90
N ILE A 85 -32.79 0.66 -22.93
CA ILE A 85 -32.96 0.30 -21.51
C ILE A 85 -34.43 0.39 -21.10
N PRO A 86 -34.94 -0.55 -20.30
CA PRO A 86 -36.30 -0.45 -19.77
C PRO A 86 -36.46 0.69 -18.75
N ALA A 87 -37.67 1.24 -18.64
CA ALA A 87 -37.99 2.31 -17.68
C ALA A 87 -37.67 1.90 -16.22
N ALA A 88 -37.94 0.65 -15.86
CA ALA A 88 -37.61 0.11 -14.54
C ALA A 88 -36.09 0.10 -14.27
N GLU A 89 -35.27 -0.15 -15.30
CA GLU A 89 -33.80 -0.08 -15.19
C GLU A 89 -33.33 1.36 -15.04
N TYR A 90 -33.96 2.30 -15.75
CA TYR A 90 -33.74 3.74 -15.56
C TYR A 90 -34.03 4.17 -14.11
N GLU A 91 -35.17 3.78 -13.55
CA GLU A 91 -35.55 4.10 -12.16
C GLU A 91 -34.57 3.50 -11.16
N ARG A 92 -34.16 2.23 -11.35
CA ARG A 92 -33.18 1.55 -10.50
C ARG A 92 -31.82 2.28 -10.48
N LEU A 93 -31.33 2.69 -11.66
CA LEU A 93 -30.04 3.38 -11.81
C LEU A 93 -30.10 4.83 -11.31
N SER A 94 -31.25 5.48 -11.44
CA SER A 94 -31.49 6.84 -10.95
C SER A 94 -31.73 6.88 -9.43
N ALA A 95 -32.09 5.76 -8.81
CA ALA A 95 -32.24 5.69 -7.37
C ALA A 95 -30.87 5.86 -6.65
N PRO A 96 -30.87 6.38 -5.40
CA PRO A 96 -29.66 6.50 -4.60
C PRO A 96 -28.90 5.17 -4.47
N PHE A 97 -27.57 5.23 -4.46
CA PHE A 97 -26.69 4.12 -4.15
C PHE A 97 -26.76 3.78 -2.65
N ASP A 98 -26.92 2.52 -2.29
CA ASP A 98 -27.02 2.03 -0.92
C ASP A 98 -25.82 1.15 -0.56
N ALA A 99 -24.87 1.64 0.24
CA ALA A 99 -23.68 0.87 0.60
C ALA A 99 -23.98 -0.37 1.47
N ALA A 100 -25.20 -0.54 1.99
CA ALA A 100 -25.60 -1.76 2.69
C ALA A 100 -25.96 -2.91 1.72
N ILE A 101 -26.39 -2.57 0.50
CA ILE A 101 -26.91 -3.52 -0.49
C ILE A 101 -25.99 -3.57 -1.72
N ASP A 102 -25.67 -2.42 -2.27
CA ASP A 102 -24.81 -2.26 -3.44
C ASP A 102 -23.34 -2.42 -3.06
N THR A 103 -22.54 -2.88 -4.03
CA THR A 103 -21.09 -3.09 -3.84
C THR A 103 -20.31 -2.33 -4.89
N MET A 104 -19.12 -1.88 -4.52
CA MET A 104 -18.19 -1.16 -5.39
C MET A 104 -16.82 -1.84 -5.33
N SER A 105 -16.00 -1.73 -6.38
CA SER A 105 -14.60 -2.16 -6.27
C SER A 105 -13.86 -1.37 -5.18
N ASN A 106 -12.96 -2.02 -4.43
CA ASN A 106 -12.22 -1.38 -3.34
C ASN A 106 -11.48 -0.12 -3.81
N GLY A 107 -10.83 -0.19 -4.99
CA GLY A 107 -10.10 0.95 -5.52
C GLY A 107 -11.01 2.12 -5.91
N SER A 108 -12.23 1.84 -6.41
CA SER A 108 -13.22 2.90 -6.67
C SER A 108 -13.74 3.49 -5.36
N TRP A 109 -14.00 2.66 -4.34
CA TRP A 109 -14.43 3.12 -3.02
C TRP A 109 -13.39 4.06 -2.39
N SER A 110 -12.12 3.64 -2.35
CA SER A 110 -11.05 4.48 -1.80
C SER A 110 -10.92 5.79 -2.59
N ALA A 111 -10.94 5.74 -3.93
CA ALA A 111 -10.89 6.94 -4.77
C ALA A 111 -12.06 7.90 -4.50
N LEU A 112 -13.27 7.37 -4.29
CA LEU A 112 -14.47 8.14 -3.98
C LEU A 112 -14.33 8.86 -2.62
N ILE A 113 -13.97 8.13 -1.57
CA ILE A 113 -13.80 8.69 -0.23
C ILE A 113 -12.67 9.73 -0.19
N PHE A 114 -11.56 9.47 -0.87
CA PHE A 114 -10.43 10.39 -1.01
C PHE A 114 -10.78 11.65 -1.82
N SER A 115 -11.72 11.55 -2.77
CA SER A 115 -12.22 12.68 -3.56
C SER A 115 -13.12 13.64 -2.77
N GLY A 116 -13.44 13.31 -1.52
CA GLY A 116 -14.21 14.16 -0.60
C GLY A 116 -15.67 13.73 -0.38
N TYR A 117 -16.11 12.65 -1.04
CA TYR A 117 -17.41 12.04 -0.78
C TYR A 117 -17.45 11.40 0.61
N ARG A 118 -18.64 11.31 1.21
CA ARG A 118 -18.82 10.81 2.58
C ARG A 118 -19.95 9.81 2.67
N LEU A 119 -19.72 8.69 3.33
CA LEU A 119 -20.78 7.76 3.70
C LEU A 119 -21.56 8.34 4.89
N GLN A 120 -22.87 8.51 4.72
CA GLN A 120 -23.77 8.83 5.81
C GLN A 120 -24.19 7.54 6.51
N ASP A 121 -23.61 7.26 7.68
CA ASP A 121 -23.83 5.97 8.39
C ASP A 121 -25.31 5.71 8.74
N ALA A 122 -26.13 6.74 8.92
CA ALA A 122 -27.55 6.59 9.26
C ALA A 122 -28.41 6.05 8.10
N THR A 123 -28.01 6.31 6.86
CA THR A 123 -28.80 5.98 5.65
C THR A 123 -28.04 5.05 4.69
N CYS A 124 -26.77 4.80 4.98
CA CYS A 124 -25.83 4.08 4.12
C CYS A 124 -25.68 4.68 2.71
N ARG A 125 -25.99 5.98 2.57
CA ARG A 125 -25.87 6.72 1.30
C ARG A 125 -24.56 7.48 1.23
N ILE A 126 -24.01 7.60 0.04
CA ILE A 126 -22.81 8.40 -0.21
C ILE A 126 -23.24 9.80 -0.62
N LEU A 127 -22.86 10.80 0.16
CA LEU A 127 -23.19 12.19 -0.10
C LEU A 127 -22.13 12.85 -0.98
N ASP A 128 -22.61 13.55 -2.01
CA ASP A 128 -21.80 14.45 -2.80
C ASP A 128 -21.57 15.78 -2.03
N PRO A 129 -20.32 16.22 -1.86
CA PRO A 129 -19.99 17.42 -1.10
C PRO A 129 -20.49 18.72 -1.76
N ALA A 130 -20.68 18.75 -3.08
CA ALA A 130 -21.13 19.92 -3.83
C ALA A 130 -22.66 20.05 -3.81
N LYS A 131 -23.40 19.00 -4.20
CA LYS A 131 -24.88 19.05 -4.26
C LYS A 131 -25.57 18.76 -2.92
N ARG A 132 -24.85 18.21 -1.93
CA ARG A 132 -25.39 17.77 -0.62
C ARG A 132 -26.51 16.74 -0.72
N ALA A 133 -26.56 15.99 -1.82
CA ALA A 133 -27.52 14.92 -2.06
C ALA A 133 -26.79 13.58 -2.18
N PRO A 134 -27.48 12.45 -1.92
CA PRO A 134 -26.96 11.13 -2.23
C PRO A 134 -26.54 11.01 -3.70
N LEU A 135 -25.45 10.27 -3.92
CA LEU A 135 -25.10 9.78 -5.24
C LEU A 135 -26.11 8.71 -5.66
N THR A 136 -26.54 8.81 -6.90
CA THR A 136 -27.33 7.79 -7.60
C THR A 136 -26.42 6.65 -8.06
N ARG A 137 -26.99 5.51 -8.43
CA ARG A 137 -26.20 4.39 -8.98
C ARG A 137 -25.55 4.76 -10.32
N ILE A 138 -26.21 5.55 -11.16
CA ILE A 138 -25.64 5.99 -12.44
C ILE A 138 -24.41 6.90 -12.25
N GLU A 139 -24.45 7.83 -11.28
CA GLU A 139 -23.29 8.67 -10.95
C GLU A 139 -22.13 7.84 -10.39
N ILE A 140 -22.42 6.78 -9.63
CA ILE A 140 -21.41 5.85 -9.15
C ILE A 140 -20.78 5.09 -10.34
N LEU A 141 -21.57 4.63 -11.31
CA LEU A 141 -21.04 3.95 -12.50
C LEU A 141 -20.19 4.87 -13.36
N ASP A 142 -20.60 6.12 -13.56
CA ASP A 142 -19.77 7.14 -14.23
C ASP A 142 -18.44 7.34 -13.47
N PHE A 143 -18.50 7.49 -12.14
CA PHE A 143 -17.29 7.58 -11.32
C PHE A 143 -16.38 6.36 -11.46
N GLU A 144 -16.93 5.14 -11.42
CA GLU A 144 -16.15 3.91 -11.62
C GLU A 144 -15.51 3.85 -13.01
N ASN A 145 -16.20 4.30 -14.05
CA ASN A 145 -15.64 4.42 -15.40
C ASN A 145 -14.49 5.43 -15.46
N GLN A 146 -14.62 6.59 -14.81
CA GLN A 146 -13.56 7.60 -14.74
C GLN A 146 -12.31 7.08 -14.01
N VAL A 147 -12.51 6.37 -12.89
CA VAL A 147 -11.41 5.71 -12.16
C VAL A 147 -10.79 4.60 -13.01
N GLY A 148 -11.62 3.82 -13.70
CA GLY A 148 -11.19 2.76 -14.63
C GLY A 148 -10.33 3.32 -15.77
N GLY A 149 -10.77 4.38 -16.43
CA GLY A 149 -10.01 5.05 -17.50
C GLY A 149 -8.69 5.63 -17.02
N SER A 150 -8.63 6.12 -15.78
CA SER A 150 -7.37 6.57 -15.16
C SER A 150 -6.38 5.42 -14.91
N ARG A 151 -6.89 4.22 -14.58
CA ARG A 151 -6.05 3.01 -14.43
C ARG A 151 -5.57 2.49 -15.78
N GLU A 152 -6.46 2.43 -16.77
CA GLU A 152 -6.12 2.06 -18.15
C GLU A 152 -5.02 2.98 -18.71
N PHE A 153 -5.16 4.30 -18.50
CA PHE A 153 -4.14 5.26 -18.89
C PHE A 153 -2.76 4.95 -18.30
N ARG A 154 -2.70 4.65 -16.99
CA ARG A 154 -1.45 4.29 -16.30
C ARG A 154 -0.88 2.94 -16.74
N ALA A 155 -1.74 1.95 -16.95
CA ALA A 155 -1.34 0.64 -17.47
C ALA A 155 -0.67 0.77 -18.84
N LEU A 156 -1.17 1.67 -19.70
CA LEU A 156 -0.54 1.99 -20.98
C LEU A 156 0.81 2.71 -20.81
N GLU A 157 0.94 3.65 -19.86
CA GLU A 157 2.23 4.29 -19.55
C GLU A 157 3.30 3.27 -19.18
N GLU A 158 2.98 2.35 -18.26
CA GLU A 158 3.88 1.28 -17.84
C GLU A 158 4.24 0.36 -19.00
N LEU A 159 3.25 -0.07 -19.77
CA LEU A 159 3.44 -1.00 -20.88
C LEU A 159 4.35 -0.42 -21.98
N VAL A 160 4.14 0.84 -22.36
CA VAL A 160 4.99 1.51 -23.36
C VAL A 160 6.45 1.53 -22.93
N VAL A 161 6.71 1.75 -21.64
CA VAL A 161 8.07 1.75 -21.09
C VAL A 161 8.67 0.35 -21.04
N GLU A 162 7.92 -0.65 -20.58
CA GLU A 162 8.40 -2.03 -20.52
C GLU A 162 8.73 -2.57 -21.92
N LEU A 163 7.85 -2.34 -22.90
CA LEU A 163 8.09 -2.72 -24.29
C LEU A 163 9.21 -1.91 -24.93
N GLY A 164 9.41 -0.66 -24.49
CA GLY A 164 10.55 0.17 -24.90
C GLY A 164 11.91 -0.36 -24.47
N ARG A 165 11.96 -1.26 -23.47
CA ARG A 165 13.18 -1.93 -22.99
C ARG A 165 13.44 -3.28 -23.68
N ALA A 166 12.43 -3.84 -24.35
CA ALA A 166 12.53 -5.11 -25.04
C ALA A 166 13.17 -4.96 -26.42
N ASP A 167 13.83 -6.01 -26.90
CA ASP A 167 14.32 -6.06 -28.29
C ASP A 167 13.11 -6.12 -29.24
N ALA A 168 13.03 -5.12 -30.13
CA ALA A 168 11.90 -4.92 -31.04
C ALA A 168 11.68 -6.11 -31.99
N GLY A 169 12.72 -6.88 -32.31
CA GLY A 169 12.65 -8.05 -33.19
C GLY A 169 12.24 -9.35 -32.47
N GLN A 170 12.24 -9.36 -31.13
CA GLN A 170 11.95 -10.54 -30.33
C GLN A 170 10.49 -10.59 -29.87
N PRO A 171 9.95 -11.78 -29.53
CA PRO A 171 8.65 -11.89 -28.87
C PRO A 171 8.60 -11.04 -27.58
N PRO A 172 7.42 -10.52 -27.20
CA PRO A 172 7.21 -9.81 -25.95
C PRO A 172 7.75 -10.59 -24.75
N PRO A 173 8.51 -9.97 -23.83
CA PRO A 173 9.00 -10.66 -22.66
C PRO A 173 7.87 -11.28 -21.84
N ALA A 174 8.08 -12.50 -21.32
CA ALA A 174 7.05 -13.21 -20.53
C ALA A 174 6.57 -12.40 -19.32
N ALA A 175 7.43 -11.57 -18.73
CA ALA A 175 7.07 -10.67 -17.63
C ALA A 175 6.02 -9.63 -18.05
N VAL A 176 6.12 -9.06 -19.25
CA VAL A 176 5.14 -8.10 -19.80
C VAL A 176 3.80 -8.78 -20.00
N LEU A 177 3.79 -9.98 -20.59
CA LEU A 177 2.57 -10.76 -20.79
C LEU A 177 1.90 -11.16 -19.45
N ALA A 178 2.71 -11.56 -18.46
CA ALA A 178 2.22 -11.88 -17.12
C ALA A 178 1.63 -10.65 -16.40
N ARG A 179 2.27 -9.49 -16.53
CA ARG A 179 1.78 -8.22 -15.97
C ARG A 179 0.49 -7.77 -16.64
N MET A 180 0.35 -7.94 -17.94
CA MET A 180 -0.90 -7.65 -18.66
C MET A 180 -2.05 -8.55 -18.20
N ALA A 181 -1.79 -9.85 -18.08
CA ALA A 181 -2.78 -10.78 -17.54
C ALA A 181 -3.18 -10.45 -16.08
N GLU A 182 -2.22 -9.96 -15.28
CA GLU A 182 -2.48 -9.46 -13.92
C GLU A 182 -3.39 -8.22 -13.93
N LEU A 183 -3.15 -7.26 -14.83
CA LEU A 183 -3.95 -6.05 -14.95
C LEU A 183 -5.38 -6.37 -15.43
N GLU A 184 -5.54 -7.23 -16.43
CA GLU A 184 -6.86 -7.72 -16.86
C GLU A 184 -7.59 -8.50 -15.76
N GLY A 185 -6.86 -9.36 -15.02
CA GLY A 185 -7.39 -10.10 -13.87
C GLY A 185 -7.87 -9.21 -12.72
N ARG A 186 -7.36 -7.97 -12.64
CA ARG A 186 -7.81 -6.93 -11.70
C ARG A 186 -8.99 -6.11 -12.23
N GLY A 187 -9.49 -6.42 -13.42
CA GLY A 187 -10.58 -5.70 -14.08
C GLY A 187 -10.15 -4.39 -14.73
N GLU A 188 -8.84 -4.15 -14.88
CA GLU A 188 -8.32 -3.01 -15.65
C GLU A 188 -8.42 -3.37 -17.13
N LYS A 189 -9.24 -2.63 -17.88
CA LYS A 189 -9.48 -2.92 -19.29
C LYS A 189 -8.35 -2.32 -20.12
N LEU A 190 -7.67 -3.14 -20.90
CA LEU A 190 -6.80 -2.68 -21.97
C LEU A 190 -7.65 -2.37 -23.22
N PRO A 191 -7.22 -1.42 -24.07
CA PRO A 191 -7.87 -1.20 -25.36
C PRO A 191 -7.99 -2.50 -26.15
N GLU A 192 -9.16 -2.75 -26.75
CA GLU A 192 -9.48 -4.01 -27.45
C GLU A 192 -8.40 -4.43 -28.47
N GLY A 193 -7.87 -3.47 -29.23
CA GLY A 193 -6.82 -3.72 -30.21
C GLY A 193 -5.54 -4.26 -29.58
N LEU A 194 -5.12 -3.68 -28.44
CA LEU A 194 -3.97 -4.12 -27.69
C LEU A 194 -4.19 -5.50 -27.06
N ARG A 195 -5.39 -5.76 -26.52
CA ARG A 195 -5.75 -7.09 -26.01
C ARG A 195 -5.66 -8.16 -27.09
N ARG A 196 -6.17 -7.89 -28.30
CA ARG A 196 -6.07 -8.82 -29.43
C ARG A 196 -4.62 -9.05 -29.84
N ALA A 197 -3.80 -8.01 -29.85
CA ALA A 197 -2.37 -8.14 -30.16
C ALA A 197 -1.60 -8.94 -29.10
N LEU A 198 -1.98 -8.85 -27.83
CA LEU A 198 -1.40 -9.68 -26.76
C LEU A 198 -1.72 -11.17 -26.92
N LEU A 199 -2.82 -11.52 -27.58
CA LEU A 199 -3.20 -12.91 -27.88
C LEU A 199 -2.51 -13.45 -29.13
N ASP A 200 -1.99 -12.58 -29.98
CA ASP A 200 -1.23 -12.97 -31.16
C ASP A 200 0.21 -13.29 -30.78
N ARG A 201 0.54 -14.59 -30.75
CA ARG A 201 1.88 -15.09 -30.40
C ARG A 201 2.94 -14.84 -31.47
N THR A 202 2.55 -14.34 -32.65
CA THR A 202 3.47 -14.01 -33.74
C THR A 202 3.96 -12.57 -33.70
N LEU A 203 3.33 -11.73 -32.86
CA LEU A 203 3.67 -10.33 -32.72
C LEU A 203 5.03 -10.15 -32.03
N THR A 204 5.86 -9.27 -32.58
CA THR A 204 7.13 -8.88 -31.96
C THR A 204 6.89 -7.79 -30.91
N SER A 205 7.85 -7.62 -30.00
CA SER A 205 7.84 -6.54 -29.00
C SER A 205 7.72 -5.17 -29.67
N GLY A 206 8.36 -4.96 -30.83
CA GLY A 206 8.27 -3.71 -31.58
C GLY A 206 6.88 -3.42 -32.12
N ALA A 207 6.22 -4.43 -32.69
CA ALA A 207 4.85 -4.27 -33.21
C ALA A 207 3.84 -4.07 -32.06
N LEU A 208 4.00 -4.78 -30.94
CA LEU A 208 3.17 -4.59 -29.74
C LEU A 208 3.38 -3.19 -29.14
N ARG A 209 4.64 -2.73 -29.09
CA ARG A 209 4.99 -1.38 -28.65
C ARG A 209 4.29 -0.32 -29.49
N GLY A 210 4.32 -0.45 -30.82
CA GLY A 210 3.66 0.50 -31.72
C GLY A 210 2.16 0.63 -31.44
N GLN A 211 1.48 -0.49 -31.12
CA GLN A 211 0.07 -0.46 -30.74
C GLN A 211 -0.17 0.19 -29.38
N ALA A 212 0.66 -0.14 -28.38
CA ALA A 212 0.59 0.46 -27.05
C ALA A 212 0.84 1.98 -27.10
N GLU A 213 1.85 2.43 -27.85
CA GLU A 213 2.16 3.84 -28.06
C GLU A 213 1.03 4.58 -28.79
N SER A 214 0.43 3.95 -29.80
CA SER A 214 -0.72 4.53 -30.51
C SER A 214 -1.94 4.70 -29.60
N ALA A 215 -2.26 3.67 -28.81
CA ALA A 215 -3.37 3.73 -27.85
C ALA A 215 -3.11 4.78 -26.76
N TYR A 216 -1.90 4.78 -26.21
CA TYR A 216 -1.47 5.76 -25.22
C TYR A 216 -1.53 7.19 -25.77
N ALA A 217 -1.04 7.42 -26.99
CA ALA A 217 -1.09 8.73 -27.64
C ALA A 217 -2.52 9.22 -27.85
N GLY A 218 -3.45 8.32 -28.22
CA GLY A 218 -4.86 8.64 -28.34
C GLY A 218 -5.47 9.10 -27.01
N MET A 219 -5.25 8.34 -25.93
CA MET A 219 -5.75 8.70 -24.61
C MET A 219 -5.09 9.96 -24.05
N LEU A 220 -3.77 10.12 -24.21
CA LEU A 220 -3.05 11.31 -23.76
C LEU A 220 -3.57 12.56 -24.46
N ARG A 221 -3.79 12.52 -25.77
CA ARG A 221 -4.36 13.65 -26.52
C ARG A 221 -5.79 13.95 -26.11
N ALA A 222 -6.62 12.94 -25.85
CA ALA A 222 -7.98 13.14 -25.35
C ALA A 222 -7.96 13.80 -23.96
N TRP A 223 -7.08 13.34 -23.08
CA TRP A 223 -6.93 13.87 -21.72
C TRP A 223 -6.41 15.32 -21.72
N GLU A 224 -5.34 15.62 -22.47
CA GLU A 224 -4.84 17.00 -22.61
C GLU A 224 -5.84 17.89 -23.37
N GLY A 225 -6.55 17.33 -24.34
CA GLY A 225 -7.64 17.99 -25.08
C GLY A 225 -8.80 18.43 -24.18
N SER A 226 -9.09 17.68 -23.11
CA SER A 226 -10.11 18.05 -22.13
C SER A 226 -9.71 19.20 -21.20
N ARG A 227 -8.42 19.58 -21.15
CA ARG A 227 -7.97 20.72 -20.34
C ARG A 227 -8.40 22.01 -21.01
N ASP A 228 -8.98 22.93 -20.24
CA ASP A 228 -9.25 24.26 -20.75
C ASP A 228 -7.96 25.10 -20.84
N LEU A 229 -8.02 26.23 -21.55
CA LEU A 229 -6.86 27.10 -21.71
C LEU A 229 -6.37 27.64 -20.36
N LYS A 230 -7.29 27.86 -19.41
CA LYS A 230 -6.97 28.30 -18.06
C LYS A 230 -6.08 27.28 -17.33
N SER A 231 -6.42 26.00 -17.37
CA SER A 231 -5.64 24.91 -16.76
C SER A 231 -4.24 24.76 -17.38
N LEU A 232 -4.10 25.07 -18.68
CA LEU A 232 -2.81 25.07 -19.36
C LEU A 232 -1.94 26.27 -18.94
N ILE A 233 -2.52 27.47 -18.88
CA ILE A 233 -1.83 28.67 -18.37
C ILE A 233 -1.41 28.44 -16.92
N GLU A 234 -2.33 27.97 -16.09
CA GLU A 234 -2.07 27.63 -14.70
C GLU A 234 -0.95 26.61 -14.59
N GLY A 235 -0.91 25.59 -15.44
CA GLY A 235 0.17 24.59 -15.56
C GLY A 235 1.52 25.14 -16.03
N ALA A 236 1.55 26.18 -16.86
CA ALA A 236 2.79 26.80 -17.33
C ALA A 236 3.45 27.73 -16.29
N LEU A 237 2.66 28.31 -15.39
CA LEU A 237 3.16 29.24 -14.35
C LEU A 237 3.93 28.53 -13.22
N PRO A 238 4.77 29.22 -12.43
CA PRO A 238 5.31 28.65 -11.19
C PRO A 238 4.19 28.24 -10.21
N PRO A 239 4.34 27.19 -9.40
CA PRO A 239 3.32 26.80 -8.44
C PRO A 239 3.18 27.87 -7.34
N ILE A 240 2.00 28.48 -7.27
CA ILE A 240 1.57 29.47 -6.27
C ILE A 240 0.38 28.85 -5.51
N VAL A 241 0.62 28.53 -4.25
CA VAL A 241 -0.39 27.91 -3.38
C VAL A 241 -1.61 28.82 -3.25
N GLY A 242 -2.79 28.30 -3.58
CA GLY A 242 -4.05 29.05 -3.54
C GLY A 242 -4.39 29.81 -4.83
N TYR A 243 -3.51 29.79 -5.84
CA TYR A 243 -3.78 30.34 -7.17
C TYR A 243 -3.81 29.25 -8.24
N ASN A 244 -2.67 28.64 -8.58
CA ASN A 244 -2.54 27.63 -9.65
C ASN A 244 -2.03 26.26 -9.15
N VAL A 245 -2.04 26.06 -7.84
CA VAL A 245 -2.01 24.73 -7.21
C VAL A 245 -3.44 24.45 -6.76
N PRO A 246 -4.09 23.35 -7.19
CA PRO A 246 -5.50 23.10 -6.91
C PRO A 246 -5.85 23.36 -5.46
N ALA A 247 -6.82 24.25 -5.24
CA ALA A 247 -7.30 24.54 -3.91
C ALA A 247 -7.85 23.26 -3.28
N LYS A 248 -7.61 23.07 -1.98
CA LYS A 248 -8.20 21.97 -1.21
C LYS A 248 -9.69 21.92 -1.50
N ARG A 249 -10.18 20.85 -2.14
CA ARG A 249 -11.63 20.62 -2.27
C ARG A 249 -12.18 20.74 -0.85
N LYS A 250 -13.05 21.73 -0.60
CA LYS A 250 -13.68 21.92 0.71
C LYS A 250 -14.65 20.75 0.91
N GLY A 251 -14.11 19.60 1.30
CA GLY A 251 -14.92 18.48 1.73
C GLY A 251 -15.81 18.94 2.89
N ARG A 252 -17.05 18.46 2.91
CA ARG A 252 -17.88 18.55 4.11
C ARG A 252 -17.20 17.72 5.19
N ILE A 253 -16.56 18.40 6.13
CA ILE A 253 -16.03 17.79 7.34
C ILE A 253 -17.13 17.94 8.37
N GLU A 254 -17.73 16.83 8.80
CA GLU A 254 -18.69 16.83 9.90
C GLU A 254 -18.03 17.43 11.16
N SER A 255 -18.82 18.04 12.05
CA SER A 255 -18.27 18.69 13.26
C SER A 255 -17.44 17.73 14.12
N TRP A 256 -17.89 16.48 14.24
CA TRP A 256 -17.16 15.42 14.95
C TRP A 256 -15.88 15.00 14.25
N GLU A 257 -15.83 14.93 12.90
CA GLU A 257 -14.61 14.58 12.14
C GLU A 257 -13.49 15.58 12.43
N ARG A 258 -13.85 16.87 12.50
CA ARG A 258 -12.91 17.93 12.87
C ARG A 258 -12.44 17.75 14.30
N LEU A 259 -13.37 17.59 15.24
CA LEU A 259 -13.05 17.51 16.66
C LEU A 259 -12.15 16.30 16.99
N ILE A 260 -12.45 15.11 16.45
CA ILE A 260 -11.60 13.95 16.65
C ILE A 260 -10.25 14.11 15.94
N GLY A 261 -10.24 14.71 14.74
CA GLY A 261 -9.02 15.04 14.02
C GLY A 261 -8.07 15.91 14.84
N ASP A 262 -8.60 16.98 15.45
CA ASP A 262 -7.82 17.90 16.30
C ASP A 262 -7.26 17.19 17.55
N ARG A 263 -8.03 16.27 18.15
CA ARG A 263 -7.58 15.49 19.32
C ARG A 263 -6.50 14.47 18.97
N LEU A 264 -6.72 13.67 17.91
CA LEU A 264 -5.71 12.72 17.42
C LEU A 264 -4.42 13.45 17.08
N PHE A 265 -4.54 14.59 16.40
CA PHE A 265 -3.42 15.43 16.03
C PHE A 265 -2.62 15.90 17.26
N ALA A 266 -3.29 16.42 18.29
CA ALA A 266 -2.63 16.85 19.53
C ALA A 266 -1.89 15.68 20.22
N ASP A 267 -2.50 14.49 20.26
CA ASP A 267 -1.88 13.30 20.84
C ASP A 267 -0.60 12.91 20.07
N ILE A 268 -0.64 12.91 18.73
CA ILE A 268 0.51 12.58 17.87
C ILE A 268 1.63 13.62 17.99
N GLN A 269 1.29 14.91 18.01
CA GLN A 269 2.28 15.97 18.21
C GLN A 269 3.00 15.77 19.56
N GLY A 270 2.26 15.41 20.62
CA GLY A 270 2.82 15.10 21.93
C GLY A 270 3.69 13.84 21.97
N ARG A 271 3.49 12.88 21.05
CA ARG A 271 4.36 11.69 20.89
C ARG A 271 5.62 12.03 20.10
N PHE A 272 5.47 12.68 18.96
CA PHE A 272 6.59 12.99 18.06
C PHE A 272 7.60 13.94 18.72
N SER A 273 7.14 14.87 19.56
CA SER A 273 8.02 15.80 20.28
C SER A 273 9.02 15.11 21.23
N ARG A 274 8.79 13.85 21.62
CA ARG A 274 9.66 13.09 22.54
C ARG A 274 10.93 12.55 21.88
N THR A 275 10.96 12.48 20.56
CA THR A 275 12.11 11.96 19.79
C THR A 275 12.75 13.09 18.98
N GLU A 276 14.02 12.95 18.65
CA GLU A 276 14.71 13.91 17.78
C GLU A 276 14.12 13.89 16.36
N ALA A 277 13.90 12.69 15.80
CA ALA A 277 13.30 12.50 14.48
C ALA A 277 11.89 13.08 14.40
N GLY A 278 11.07 12.93 15.45
CA GLY A 278 9.75 13.54 15.50
C GLY A 278 9.80 15.07 15.63
N ARG A 279 10.71 15.63 16.41
CA ARG A 279 10.92 17.10 16.44
C ARG A 279 11.39 17.63 15.08
N GLU A 280 12.32 16.93 14.42
CA GLU A 280 12.80 17.27 13.09
C GLU A 280 11.66 17.27 12.08
N LEU A 281 10.86 16.19 12.02
CA LEU A 281 9.71 16.11 11.12
C LEU A 281 8.69 17.24 11.40
N LEU A 282 8.33 17.45 12.67
CA LEU A 282 7.40 18.52 13.08
C LEU A 282 7.92 19.93 12.76
N SER A 283 9.24 20.13 12.73
CA SER A 283 9.83 21.42 12.37
C SER A 283 9.62 21.77 10.89
N GLY A 284 9.48 20.76 10.03
CA GLY A 284 9.15 20.92 8.61
C GLY A 284 7.73 21.40 8.32
N PHE A 285 6.88 21.50 9.36
CA PHE A 285 5.48 21.93 9.24
C PHE A 285 5.27 23.28 9.92
N ARG A 286 5.67 24.34 9.22
CA ARG A 286 5.48 25.74 9.62
C ARG A 286 4.87 26.54 8.47
N ASP A 287 3.90 27.41 8.78
CA ASP A 287 3.38 28.38 7.80
C ASP A 287 4.37 29.54 7.62
N ALA A 288 4.07 30.46 6.70
CA ALA A 288 4.88 31.65 6.45
C ALA A 288 5.04 32.57 7.68
N LYS A 289 4.22 32.38 8.73
CA LYS A 289 4.29 33.11 10.01
C LYS A 289 4.97 32.29 11.11
N GLY A 290 5.56 31.14 10.78
CA GLY A 290 6.22 30.26 11.74
C GLY A 290 5.26 29.49 12.66
N ARG A 291 3.96 29.45 12.36
CA ARG A 291 2.97 28.69 13.15
C ARG A 291 2.90 27.24 12.68
N PRO A 292 2.60 26.27 13.55
CA PRO A 292 2.40 24.88 13.14
C PRO A 292 1.35 24.78 12.03
N ASP A 293 1.74 24.17 10.91
CA ASP A 293 0.86 23.95 9.76
C ASP A 293 0.91 22.48 9.37
N LEU A 294 0.31 21.64 10.20
CA LEU A 294 0.36 20.19 10.05
C LEU A 294 -0.84 19.69 9.21
N PRO A 295 -0.71 18.53 8.53
CA PRO A 295 -1.83 17.97 7.79
C PRO A 295 -3.00 17.69 8.74
N LYS A 296 -4.22 17.88 8.24
CA LYS A 296 -5.42 17.52 9.01
C LYS A 296 -5.48 16.01 9.20
N MET A 297 -6.15 15.56 10.26
CA MET A 297 -6.42 14.15 10.50
C MET A 297 -7.92 13.86 10.44
N THR A 298 -8.29 12.69 9.95
CA THR A 298 -9.68 12.22 9.92
C THR A 298 -9.71 10.70 10.02
N VAL A 299 -10.87 10.13 10.34
CA VAL A 299 -11.11 8.68 10.38
C VAL A 299 -12.17 8.37 9.34
N LEU A 300 -11.81 7.59 8.31
CA LEU A 300 -12.72 7.26 7.21
C LEU A 300 -12.68 5.75 6.91
N LYS A 301 -13.80 5.23 6.41
CA LYS A 301 -13.87 3.87 5.84
C LYS A 301 -13.14 3.87 4.50
N MET A 302 -11.87 3.48 4.48
CA MET A 302 -11.08 3.39 3.25
C MET A 302 -11.49 2.23 2.34
N SER A 303 -12.26 1.29 2.88
CA SER A 303 -12.90 0.19 2.18
C SER A 303 -14.34 0.03 2.65
N GLN A 304 -15.16 -0.60 1.82
CA GLN A 304 -16.54 -0.89 2.17
C GLN A 304 -16.60 -1.94 3.30
N ARG A 305 -15.62 -2.87 3.37
CA ARG A 305 -15.58 -3.98 4.32
C ARG A 305 -14.25 -4.08 5.09
N PRO A 306 -14.24 -4.70 6.29
CA PRO A 306 -13.05 -4.78 7.16
C PRO A 306 -11.86 -5.60 6.63
N ARG A 307 -12.05 -6.44 5.60
CA ARG A 307 -11.01 -7.36 5.06
C ARG A 307 -10.73 -7.15 3.58
N ASP A 308 -11.25 -6.06 3.03
CA ASP A 308 -11.02 -5.69 1.65
C ASP A 308 -9.51 -5.44 1.43
N VAL A 309 -8.97 -6.08 0.38
CA VAL A 309 -7.56 -5.92 -0.01
C VAL A 309 -7.25 -4.48 -0.45
N GLY A 310 -5.97 -4.10 -0.41
CA GLY A 310 -5.50 -2.74 -0.71
C GLY A 310 -5.58 -1.84 0.52
N TYR A 311 -6.14 -0.64 0.36
CA TYR A 311 -6.27 0.33 1.46
C TYR A 311 -7.14 -0.15 2.64
N GLY A 312 -7.96 -1.20 2.47
CA GLY A 312 -8.72 -1.79 3.57
C GLY A 312 -7.87 -2.40 4.68
N GLY A 313 -6.60 -2.74 4.40
CA GLY A 313 -5.63 -3.21 5.39
C GLY A 313 -4.71 -2.14 5.98
N ALA A 314 -4.61 -0.96 5.35
CA ALA A 314 -3.72 0.11 5.81
C ALA A 314 -4.22 0.74 7.12
N ALA A 315 -3.33 1.10 8.04
CA ALA A 315 -3.71 1.78 9.27
C ALA A 315 -3.99 3.27 9.06
N ALA A 316 -3.14 3.91 8.25
CA ALA A 316 -3.23 5.31 7.88
C ALA A 316 -2.78 5.50 6.42
N VAL A 317 -3.22 6.59 5.80
CA VAL A 317 -2.78 7.03 4.46
C VAL A 317 -2.76 8.55 4.42
N TYR A 318 -1.68 9.15 3.92
CA TYR A 318 -1.65 10.54 3.50
C TYR A 318 -2.23 10.69 2.10
N HIS A 319 -3.22 11.56 1.96
CA HIS A 319 -3.82 11.86 0.67
C HIS A 319 -3.41 13.25 0.18
N ASP A 320 -2.59 13.29 -0.88
CA ASP A 320 -1.97 14.48 -1.46
C ASP A 320 -2.99 15.59 -1.79
N SER A 321 -4.09 15.26 -2.49
CA SER A 321 -5.06 16.25 -2.96
C SER A 321 -5.86 16.89 -1.81
N SER A 322 -6.19 16.12 -0.77
CA SER A 322 -6.91 16.65 0.40
C SER A 322 -5.96 17.17 1.49
N ARG A 323 -4.64 16.91 1.37
CA ARG A 323 -3.59 17.23 2.35
C ARG A 323 -4.00 16.80 3.76
N THR A 324 -4.43 15.55 3.88
CA THR A 324 -5.03 14.99 5.10
C THR A 324 -4.46 13.60 5.33
N ILE A 325 -4.13 13.29 6.58
CA ILE A 325 -3.86 11.93 7.03
C ILE A 325 -5.20 11.31 7.40
N ILE A 326 -5.52 10.20 6.75
CA ILE A 326 -6.76 9.48 6.96
C ILE A 326 -6.39 8.22 7.74
N LEU A 327 -6.99 8.02 8.91
CA LEU A 327 -6.93 6.74 9.63
C LEU A 327 -8.03 5.83 9.11
N ASN A 328 -7.70 4.57 8.87
CA ASN A 328 -8.67 3.60 8.40
C ASN A 328 -9.60 3.19 9.54
N HIS A 329 -10.89 3.49 9.38
CA HIS A 329 -11.95 3.14 10.33
C HIS A 329 -11.86 1.68 10.79
N TRP A 330 -11.76 0.71 9.85
CA TRP A 330 -11.78 -0.71 10.19
C TRP A 330 -10.55 -1.14 11.00
N TYR A 331 -9.40 -0.54 10.69
CA TYR A 331 -8.19 -0.72 11.47
C TYR A 331 -8.37 -0.21 12.90
N VAL A 332 -8.87 1.02 13.05
CA VAL A 332 -9.09 1.64 14.36
C VAL A 332 -10.06 0.82 15.21
N VAL A 333 -11.19 0.37 14.64
CA VAL A 333 -12.14 -0.50 15.35
C VAL A 333 -11.46 -1.78 15.83
N ARG A 334 -10.70 -2.46 14.96
CA ARG A 334 -9.98 -3.69 15.33
C ARG A 334 -9.03 -3.46 16.51
N GLN A 335 -8.29 -2.35 16.49
CA GLN A 335 -7.34 -2.02 17.57
C GLN A 335 -8.04 -1.73 18.90
N ILE A 336 -9.18 -1.04 18.87
CA ILE A 336 -10.00 -0.82 20.07
C ILE A 336 -10.50 -2.15 20.64
N LEU A 337 -11.07 -3.01 19.79
CA LEU A 337 -11.67 -4.28 20.21
C LEU A 337 -10.65 -5.29 20.74
N ALA A 338 -9.38 -5.21 20.31
CA ALA A 338 -8.31 -6.08 20.79
C ALA A 338 -8.10 -5.98 22.32
N GLY A 339 -8.39 -4.81 22.91
CA GLY A 339 -8.26 -4.56 24.35
C GLY A 339 -9.57 -4.69 25.14
N VAL A 340 -10.59 -5.33 24.58
CA VAL A 340 -11.94 -5.45 25.16
C VAL A 340 -12.23 -6.92 25.51
N PRO A 341 -12.94 -7.23 26.62
CA PRO A 341 -13.34 -8.59 26.96
C PRO A 341 -14.18 -9.25 25.87
N ALA A 342 -14.01 -10.56 25.64
CA ALA A 342 -14.67 -11.27 24.54
C ALA A 342 -16.19 -11.12 24.55
N ALA A 343 -16.82 -11.13 25.73
CA ALA A 343 -18.27 -10.97 25.90
C ALA A 343 -18.82 -9.60 25.44
N GLU A 344 -17.97 -8.57 25.37
CA GLU A 344 -18.38 -7.20 24.99
C GLU A 344 -17.95 -6.82 23.57
N ARG A 345 -17.03 -7.57 22.96
CA ARG A 345 -16.40 -7.23 21.67
C ARG A 345 -17.43 -7.09 20.55
N GLU A 346 -18.38 -8.01 20.45
CA GLU A 346 -19.35 -8.02 19.36
C GLU A 346 -20.29 -6.81 19.45
N LYS A 347 -20.88 -6.58 20.62
CA LYS A 347 -21.78 -5.45 20.88
C LYS A 347 -21.07 -4.11 20.66
N LEU A 348 -19.84 -3.98 21.15
CA LEU A 348 -19.04 -2.77 20.91
C LEU A 348 -18.67 -2.62 19.43
N GLY A 349 -18.26 -3.70 18.76
CA GLY A 349 -17.92 -3.69 17.34
C GLY A 349 -19.09 -3.24 16.45
N ALA A 350 -20.29 -3.74 16.71
CA ALA A 350 -21.50 -3.30 16.02
C ALA A 350 -21.76 -1.80 16.23
N ARG A 351 -21.62 -1.30 17.46
CA ARG A 351 -21.75 0.14 17.78
C ARG A 351 -20.72 1.00 17.08
N LEU A 352 -19.45 0.56 17.05
CA LEU A 352 -18.34 1.32 16.47
C LEU A 352 -18.27 1.23 14.94
N SER A 353 -19.14 0.45 14.30
CA SER A 353 -19.19 0.34 12.83
C SER A 353 -19.60 1.64 12.11
N GLY A 354 -20.19 2.61 12.83
CA GLY A 354 -20.44 3.97 12.34
C GLY A 354 -19.26 4.89 12.65
N SER A 355 -18.82 5.69 11.67
CA SER A 355 -17.69 6.61 11.81
C SER A 355 -17.95 7.69 12.86
N GLY A 356 -19.18 8.21 12.94
CA GLY A 356 -19.59 9.17 13.97
C GLY A 356 -19.54 8.57 15.39
N ALA A 357 -20.10 7.36 15.56
CA ALA A 357 -20.08 6.64 16.83
C ALA A 357 -18.66 6.27 17.28
N LEU A 358 -17.78 5.91 16.33
CA LEU A 358 -16.38 5.67 16.60
C LEU A 358 -15.66 6.95 17.08
N ALA A 359 -15.90 8.08 16.41
CA ALA A 359 -15.31 9.35 16.81
C ALA A 359 -15.78 9.78 18.20
N GLU A 360 -17.08 9.69 18.49
CA GLU A 360 -17.63 9.97 19.82
C GLU A 360 -17.02 9.07 20.91
N TYR A 361 -16.87 7.76 20.61
CA TYR A 361 -16.20 6.83 21.51
C TYR A 361 -14.77 7.24 21.81
N LEU A 362 -13.98 7.58 20.79
CA LEU A 362 -12.59 8.03 20.96
C LEU A 362 -12.48 9.39 21.67
N LEU A 363 -13.47 10.28 21.52
CA LEU A 363 -13.52 11.56 22.24
C LEU A 363 -13.79 11.36 23.73
N THR A 364 -14.68 10.43 24.07
CA THR A 364 -15.09 10.12 25.45
C THR A 364 -14.14 9.15 26.17
N HIS A 365 -13.29 8.42 25.45
CA HIS A 365 -12.32 7.46 26.00
C HIS A 365 -10.87 7.85 25.63
N PRO A 366 -10.29 8.86 26.30
CA PRO A 366 -8.95 9.37 25.97
C PRO A 366 -7.83 8.34 26.19
N ASP A 367 -8.00 7.41 27.13
CA ASP A 367 -7.10 6.27 27.37
C ASP A 367 -7.04 5.34 26.14
N ARG A 368 -8.19 5.01 25.56
CA ARG A 368 -8.29 4.16 24.36
C ARG A 368 -7.73 4.88 23.14
N ARG A 369 -7.96 6.18 23.02
CA ARG A 369 -7.36 7.02 21.97
C ARG A 369 -5.84 7.07 22.11
N ALA A 370 -5.30 7.29 23.30
CA ALA A 370 -3.87 7.29 23.55
C ALA A 370 -3.22 5.92 23.26
N ALA A 371 -3.88 4.82 23.64
CA ALA A 371 -3.42 3.47 23.35
C ALA A 371 -3.46 3.15 21.85
N LEU A 372 -4.47 3.64 21.12
CA LEU A 372 -4.52 3.57 19.65
C LEU A 372 -3.30 4.29 19.05
N ILE A 373 -3.05 5.55 19.45
CA ILE A 373 -1.92 6.32 18.94
C ILE A 373 -0.59 5.60 19.24
N ASP A 374 -0.42 4.99 20.40
CA ASP A 374 0.80 4.23 20.72
C ASP A 374 1.09 3.07 19.77
N ARG A 375 0.05 2.54 19.10
CA ARG A 375 0.16 1.46 18.11
C ARG A 375 0.40 1.98 16.70
N VAL A 376 -0.23 3.10 16.33
CA VAL A 376 -0.21 3.62 14.95
C VAL A 376 0.73 4.79 14.72
N ASP A 377 1.37 5.32 15.76
CA ASP A 377 2.24 6.50 15.65
C ASP A 377 3.38 6.31 14.65
N VAL A 378 3.95 5.10 14.56
CA VAL A 378 4.99 4.74 13.58
C VAL A 378 4.46 4.83 12.15
N THR A 379 3.29 4.24 11.87
CA THR A 379 2.63 4.39 10.55
C THR A 379 2.26 5.84 10.28
N ILE A 380 1.76 6.59 11.26
CA ILE A 380 1.46 8.01 11.09
C ILE A 380 2.72 8.82 10.81
N PHE A 381 3.88 8.42 11.36
CA PHE A 381 5.16 9.05 11.07
C PHE A 381 5.53 8.87 9.60
N HIS A 382 5.34 7.66 9.07
CA HIS A 382 5.48 7.36 7.64
C HIS A 382 4.59 8.28 6.79
N GLU A 383 3.30 8.36 7.11
CA GLU A 383 2.34 9.22 6.39
C GLU A 383 2.65 10.73 6.53
N MET A 384 3.12 11.17 7.71
CA MET A 384 3.58 12.54 7.89
C MET A 384 4.85 12.82 7.08
N THR A 385 5.70 11.82 6.85
CA THR A 385 6.86 11.97 5.95
C THR A 385 6.40 12.19 4.51
N HIS A 386 5.36 11.49 4.05
CA HIS A 386 4.74 11.79 2.75
C HIS A 386 4.15 13.20 2.69
N ALA A 387 3.49 13.66 3.75
CA ALA A 387 2.99 15.03 3.84
C ALA A 387 4.11 16.07 3.74
N TRP A 388 5.27 15.78 4.33
CA TRP A 388 6.45 16.64 4.27
C TRP A 388 7.13 16.59 2.90
N GLN A 389 7.26 15.41 2.30
CA GLN A 389 7.72 15.24 0.91
C GLN A 389 6.87 16.06 -0.06
N TYR A 390 5.54 16.00 0.07
CA TYR A 390 4.63 16.77 -0.77
C TYR A 390 4.86 18.29 -0.64
N ARG A 391 5.18 18.78 0.57
CA ARG A 391 5.45 20.22 0.80
C ARG A 391 6.77 20.69 0.18
N ARG A 392 7.80 19.84 0.19
CA ARG A 392 9.16 20.21 -0.19
C ARG A 392 9.53 19.82 -1.62
N GLN A 393 8.86 18.83 -2.21
CA GLN A 393 9.15 18.32 -3.55
C GLN A 393 8.17 18.90 -4.57
N ALA A 394 8.69 19.59 -5.58
CA ALA A 394 7.88 20.13 -6.68
C ALA A 394 7.15 19.03 -7.47
N LEU A 395 7.69 17.80 -7.51
CA LEU A 395 7.17 16.73 -8.35
C LEU A 395 5.71 16.40 -8.07
N ALA A 396 5.31 16.26 -6.80
CA ALA A 396 3.91 15.94 -6.48
C ALA A 396 2.94 17.03 -6.95
N ILE A 397 3.36 18.29 -6.88
CA ILE A 397 2.58 19.43 -7.38
C ILE A 397 2.51 19.39 -8.91
N GLU A 398 3.63 19.17 -9.59
CA GLU A 398 3.68 19.09 -11.05
C GLU A 398 2.90 17.88 -11.59
N SER A 399 2.92 16.73 -10.91
CA SER A 399 2.09 15.57 -11.27
C SER A 399 0.59 15.88 -11.16
N ILE A 400 0.15 16.57 -10.09
CA ILE A 400 -1.25 17.01 -9.94
C ILE A 400 -1.67 17.99 -11.04
N ARG A 401 -0.75 18.85 -11.48
CA ARG A 401 -0.98 19.83 -12.56
C ARG A 401 -0.90 19.21 -13.96
N GLY A 402 -0.65 17.90 -14.05
CA GLY A 402 -0.50 17.16 -15.30
C GLY A 402 0.82 17.41 -16.02
N ASN A 403 1.79 18.09 -15.40
CA ASN A 403 3.07 18.46 -16.01
C ASN A 403 4.13 17.34 -15.92
N ALA A 404 4.06 16.52 -14.86
CA ALA A 404 4.84 15.30 -14.70
C ALA A 404 3.89 14.08 -14.71
N PRO A 405 4.37 12.85 -14.98
CA PRO A 405 3.53 11.67 -14.89
C PRO A 405 3.17 11.41 -13.41
N SER A 406 2.04 10.75 -13.18
CA SER A 406 1.58 10.42 -11.84
C SER A 406 1.96 8.98 -11.48
N GLY A 407 2.48 8.74 -10.28
CA GLY A 407 2.82 7.40 -9.82
C GLY A 407 3.17 7.38 -8.33
N ILE A 408 3.12 6.21 -7.71
CA ILE A 408 3.64 5.99 -6.36
C ILE A 408 5.14 5.75 -6.51
N LEU A 409 5.93 6.78 -6.22
CA LEU A 409 7.38 6.68 -6.33
C LEU A 409 7.95 5.81 -5.22
N LEU A 410 8.57 4.68 -5.59
CA LEU A 410 9.22 3.77 -4.65
C LEU A 410 10.26 4.47 -3.78
N ALA A 411 11.01 5.40 -4.36
CA ALA A 411 11.96 6.27 -3.66
C ALA A 411 11.31 7.08 -2.51
N ARG A 412 10.09 7.62 -2.73
CA ARG A 412 9.36 8.35 -1.68
C ARG A 412 8.96 7.41 -0.54
N GLU A 413 8.56 6.19 -0.87
CA GLU A 413 8.26 5.16 0.13
C GLU A 413 9.51 4.78 0.91
N HIS A 414 10.64 4.54 0.25
CA HIS A 414 11.92 4.23 0.91
C HIS A 414 12.33 5.31 1.90
N GLU A 415 12.26 6.59 1.52
CA GLU A 415 12.54 7.71 2.43
C GLU A 415 11.58 7.71 3.64
N ALA A 416 10.28 7.47 3.42
CA ALA A 416 9.30 7.40 4.49
C ALA A 416 9.58 6.25 5.46
N PHE A 417 9.95 5.06 4.95
CA PHE A 417 10.40 3.93 5.76
C PHE A 417 11.69 4.23 6.54
N PHE A 418 12.66 4.93 5.95
CA PHE A 418 13.88 5.35 6.65
C PHE A 418 13.56 6.28 7.83
N GLY A 419 12.69 7.27 7.60
CA GLY A 419 12.20 8.16 8.67
C GLY A 419 11.46 7.39 9.76
N MET A 420 10.56 6.49 9.36
CA MET A 420 9.78 5.63 10.25
C MET A 420 10.69 4.78 11.15
N TYR A 421 11.73 4.14 10.60
CA TYR A 421 12.65 3.33 11.39
C TYR A 421 13.57 4.13 12.29
N ARG A 422 14.00 5.33 11.86
CA ARG A 422 14.72 6.26 12.75
C ARG A 422 13.83 6.67 13.93
N TYR A 423 12.57 6.98 13.69
CA TYR A 423 11.60 7.30 14.74
C TYR A 423 11.40 6.12 15.71
N LEU A 424 11.13 4.92 15.17
CA LEU A 424 10.95 3.72 15.99
C LEU A 424 12.21 3.38 16.79
N HIS A 425 13.40 3.49 16.21
CA HIS A 425 14.66 3.30 16.93
C HIS A 425 14.79 4.25 18.14
N GLN A 426 14.54 5.55 17.94
CA GLN A 426 14.59 6.53 19.03
C GLN A 426 13.48 6.32 20.07
N LYS A 427 12.31 5.86 19.65
CA LYS A 427 11.22 5.45 20.55
C LYS A 427 11.66 4.29 21.45
N LEU A 428 12.32 3.27 20.87
CA LEU A 428 12.86 2.11 21.60
C LEU A 428 14.01 2.47 22.54
N MET A 429 14.88 3.39 22.13
CA MET A 429 15.94 3.95 23.00
C MET A 429 15.36 4.66 24.23
N ASN A 430 14.24 5.37 24.08
CA ASN A 430 13.62 6.14 25.17
C ASN A 430 12.70 5.29 26.06
N ASP A 431 12.00 4.31 25.48
CA ASP A 431 11.07 3.42 26.17
C ASP A 431 11.14 2.03 25.53
N PRO A 432 11.93 1.08 26.06
CA PRO A 432 12.04 -0.25 25.50
C PRO A 432 10.73 -1.05 25.57
N SER A 433 9.79 -0.68 26.45
CA SER A 433 8.46 -1.30 26.48
C SER A 433 7.60 -0.92 25.26
N ALA A 434 7.99 0.13 24.52
CA ALA A 434 7.31 0.55 23.29
C ALA A 434 7.36 -0.51 22.19
N ALA A 435 8.35 -1.41 22.20
CA ALA A 435 8.44 -2.54 21.28
C ALA A 435 7.21 -3.45 21.32
N LEU A 436 6.54 -3.51 22.47
CA LEU A 436 5.36 -4.36 22.69
C LEU A 436 4.09 -3.81 22.05
N ARG A 437 4.15 -2.55 21.61
CA ARG A 437 2.99 -1.79 21.17
C ARG A 437 3.07 -1.43 19.69
N SER A 438 4.22 -1.60 19.04
CA SER A 438 4.40 -1.26 17.63
C SER A 438 4.27 -2.50 16.74
N ASP A 439 3.32 -2.45 15.82
CA ASP A 439 3.11 -3.50 14.81
C ASP A 439 4.28 -3.59 13.80
N ASP A 440 5.14 -2.56 13.75
CA ASP A 440 6.26 -2.42 12.81
C ASP A 440 7.61 -2.94 13.33
N TYR A 441 7.66 -3.46 14.58
CA TYR A 441 8.91 -3.91 15.20
C TYR A 441 9.64 -5.00 14.38
N ASP A 442 8.90 -5.99 13.88
CA ASP A 442 9.51 -7.08 13.09
C ASP A 442 10.07 -6.58 11.75
N GLY A 443 9.41 -5.58 11.14
CA GLY A 443 9.91 -4.89 9.96
C GLY A 443 11.20 -4.15 10.25
N TYR A 444 11.26 -3.44 11.38
CA TYR A 444 12.46 -2.77 11.85
C TYR A 444 13.63 -3.74 12.09
N VAL A 445 13.41 -4.87 12.76
CA VAL A 445 14.47 -5.89 12.97
C VAL A 445 15.05 -6.37 11.64
N ARG A 446 14.19 -6.64 10.64
CA ARG A 446 14.67 -7.05 9.31
C ARG A 446 15.47 -5.93 8.63
N ALA A 447 14.99 -4.69 8.68
CA ALA A 447 15.68 -3.54 8.11
C ALA A 447 17.07 -3.34 8.74
N MET A 448 17.20 -3.57 10.05
CA MET A 448 18.47 -3.48 10.79
C MET A 448 19.47 -4.58 10.42
N SER A 449 19.01 -5.70 9.84
CA SER A 449 19.89 -6.77 9.38
C SER A 449 20.54 -6.50 8.03
N ASP A 450 19.74 -6.04 7.08
CA ASP A 450 20.11 -5.89 5.68
C ASP A 450 19.19 -4.83 5.04
N PRO A 451 19.59 -3.55 5.05
CA PRO A 451 18.74 -2.45 4.62
C PRO A 451 18.43 -2.53 3.12
N GLU A 452 19.35 -3.08 2.31
CA GLU A 452 19.16 -3.26 0.87
C GLU A 452 18.12 -4.35 0.58
N LYS A 453 18.25 -5.53 1.19
CA LYS A 453 17.23 -6.59 1.04
C LYS A 453 15.87 -6.14 1.54
N TYR A 454 15.84 -5.33 2.59
CA TYR A 454 14.59 -4.77 3.10
C TYR A 454 13.98 -3.75 2.13
N ARG A 455 14.78 -2.87 1.52
CA ARG A 455 14.35 -1.97 0.43
C ARG A 455 13.78 -2.74 -0.76
N ASP A 456 14.41 -3.83 -1.15
CA ASP A 456 13.91 -4.69 -2.22
C ASP A 456 12.60 -5.37 -1.83
N GLN A 457 12.43 -5.74 -0.55
CA GLN A 457 11.17 -6.26 -0.04
C GLN A 457 10.06 -5.20 -0.11
N ILE A 458 10.32 -3.96 0.33
CA ILE A 458 9.37 -2.84 0.20
C ILE A 458 8.99 -2.66 -1.27
N THR A 459 9.98 -2.67 -2.17
CA THR A 459 9.77 -2.52 -3.61
C THR A 459 8.82 -3.60 -4.16
N ARG A 460 9.10 -4.88 -3.88
CA ARG A 460 8.23 -5.99 -4.28
C ARG A 460 6.82 -5.88 -3.68
N GLN A 461 6.72 -5.50 -2.41
CA GLN A 461 5.45 -5.31 -1.74
C GLN A 461 4.61 -4.24 -2.45
N TYR A 462 5.18 -3.06 -2.70
CA TYR A 462 4.47 -1.97 -3.33
C TYR A 462 4.07 -2.29 -4.78
N GLN A 463 4.96 -2.88 -5.57
CA GLN A 463 4.64 -3.29 -6.94
C GLN A 463 3.54 -4.36 -7.02
N SER A 464 3.46 -5.25 -6.01
CA SER A 464 2.40 -6.27 -5.92
C SER A 464 1.06 -5.73 -5.40
N SER A 465 1.08 -4.68 -4.57
CA SER A 465 -0.11 -4.17 -3.89
C SER A 465 -0.71 -2.94 -4.57
N PHE A 466 0.12 -2.14 -5.24
CA PHE A 466 -0.27 -0.91 -5.91
C PHE A 466 0.31 -0.92 -7.32
N ALA A 467 -0.56 -1.11 -8.31
CA ALA A 467 -0.18 -1.18 -9.72
C ALA A 467 0.70 0.00 -10.14
N ALA A 468 0.33 1.22 -9.71
CA ALA A 468 1.02 2.47 -10.05
C ALA A 468 2.38 2.71 -9.35
N SER A 469 2.98 1.70 -8.70
CA SER A 469 4.29 1.84 -8.04
C SER A 469 5.43 1.79 -9.05
N THR A 470 6.28 2.82 -9.06
CA THR A 470 7.31 3.00 -10.09
C THR A 470 8.60 3.63 -9.55
N ASP A 471 9.70 3.45 -10.28
CA ASP A 471 10.97 4.12 -10.03
C ASP A 471 11.12 5.43 -10.85
N PHE A 472 12.14 6.23 -10.54
CA PHE A 472 12.42 7.48 -11.25
C PHE A 472 12.75 7.25 -12.72
N LYS A 473 13.53 6.21 -13.04
CA LYS A 473 13.96 5.90 -14.41
C LYS A 473 12.75 5.65 -15.32
N THR A 474 11.77 4.91 -14.82
CA THR A 474 10.52 4.62 -15.51
C THR A 474 9.70 5.89 -15.69
N LEU A 475 9.56 6.74 -14.66
CA LEU A 475 8.86 8.03 -14.80
C LEU A 475 9.55 8.98 -15.80
N GLU A 476 10.88 9.03 -15.82
CA GLU A 476 11.64 9.81 -16.80
C GLU A 476 11.42 9.31 -18.22
N GLN A 477 11.31 7.99 -18.40
CA GLN A 477 10.97 7.36 -19.69
C GLN A 477 9.54 7.71 -20.12
N VAL A 478 8.55 7.57 -19.23
CA VAL A 478 7.16 8.01 -19.49
C VAL A 478 7.13 9.48 -19.88
N GLN A 479 7.80 10.34 -19.12
CA GLN A 479 7.85 11.78 -19.40
C GLN A 479 8.49 12.07 -20.76
N SER A 480 9.53 11.33 -21.15
CA SER A 480 10.14 11.46 -22.46
C SER A 480 9.17 11.09 -23.60
N VAL A 481 8.39 10.02 -23.42
CA VAL A 481 7.34 9.62 -24.39
C VAL A 481 6.23 10.67 -24.48
N ARG A 482 5.81 11.23 -23.34
CA ARG A 482 4.82 12.34 -23.32
C ARG A 482 5.31 13.53 -24.13
N ARG A 483 6.58 13.93 -23.98
CA ARG A 483 7.21 14.99 -24.78
C ARG A 483 7.22 14.67 -26.27
N SER A 484 7.52 13.44 -26.68
CA SER A 484 7.51 13.09 -28.10
C SER A 484 6.11 13.11 -28.70
N ILE A 485 5.08 12.68 -27.96
CA ILE A 485 3.69 12.66 -28.43
C ILE A 485 3.10 14.07 -28.51
N LEU A 486 3.30 14.89 -27.47
CA LEU A 486 2.74 16.24 -27.35
C LEU A 486 3.61 17.32 -28.02
N GLY A 487 4.87 17.01 -28.32
CA GLY A 487 5.81 17.94 -28.96
C GLY A 487 5.46 18.29 -30.42
N VAL A 488 4.53 17.58 -31.06
CA VAL A 488 4.11 17.81 -32.45
C VAL A 488 2.86 18.69 -32.48
N PRO A 489 2.90 19.93 -33.03
CA PRO A 489 1.71 20.74 -33.19
C PRO A 489 0.74 20.05 -34.17
N LEU A 490 -0.49 19.75 -33.72
CA LEU A 490 -1.51 19.12 -34.55
C LEU A 490 -2.35 20.10 -35.39
N GLY A 491 -2.05 21.40 -35.38
CA GLY A 491 -2.88 22.39 -36.04
C GLY A 491 -2.14 23.65 -36.45
N SER A 492 -2.67 24.32 -37.49
CA SER A 492 -2.14 25.56 -38.07
C SER A 492 -2.67 26.84 -37.42
N SER A 493 -3.56 26.74 -36.43
CA SER A 493 -4.16 27.93 -35.80
C SER A 493 -3.29 28.51 -34.68
N ALA A 494 -3.39 29.84 -34.46
CA ALA A 494 -2.72 30.51 -33.35
C ALA A 494 -3.11 29.91 -31.98
N ARG A 495 -4.37 29.45 -31.83
CA ARG A 495 -4.83 28.77 -30.61
C ARG A 495 -4.16 27.42 -30.40
N ALA A 496 -3.96 26.64 -31.47
CA ALA A 496 -3.23 25.37 -31.39
C ALA A 496 -1.77 25.59 -31.01
N TRP A 497 -1.13 26.61 -31.60
CA TRP A 497 0.23 27.04 -31.25
C TRP A 497 0.37 27.47 -29.80
N ALA A 498 -0.55 28.31 -29.30
CA ALA A 498 -0.53 28.78 -27.92
C ALA A 498 -0.68 27.62 -26.92
N ARG A 499 -1.58 26.66 -27.19
CA ARG A 499 -1.74 25.47 -26.35
C ARG A 499 -0.49 24.60 -26.34
N ALA A 500 0.07 24.29 -27.52
CA ALA A 500 1.29 23.50 -27.63
C ALA A 500 2.49 24.16 -26.91
N LEU A 501 2.60 25.50 -26.97
CA LEU A 501 3.62 26.23 -26.22
C LEU A 501 3.43 26.09 -24.70
N LEU A 502 2.21 26.27 -24.19
CA LEU A 502 1.91 26.13 -22.77
C LEU A 502 2.16 24.70 -22.27
N GLU A 503 1.78 23.69 -23.05
CA GLU A 503 2.04 22.28 -22.77
C GLU A 503 3.55 22.00 -22.69
N ARG A 504 4.34 22.52 -23.63
CA ARG A 504 5.81 22.38 -23.60
C ARG A 504 6.44 23.02 -22.35
N ILE A 505 5.96 24.20 -21.95
CA ILE A 505 6.43 24.84 -20.70
C ILE A 505 6.07 23.96 -19.49
N GLY A 506 4.84 23.44 -19.45
CA GLY A 506 4.40 22.49 -18.41
C GLY A 506 5.30 21.25 -18.34
N LEU A 507 5.56 20.58 -19.47
CA LEU A 507 6.41 19.40 -19.52
C LEU A 507 7.84 19.68 -19.03
N ALA A 508 8.42 20.83 -19.41
CA ALA A 508 9.75 21.25 -18.93
C ALA A 508 9.80 21.46 -17.41
N ARG A 509 8.70 21.93 -16.79
CA ARG A 509 8.58 22.00 -15.32
C ARG A 509 8.52 20.61 -14.71
N GLY A 510 7.77 19.69 -15.33
CA GLY A 510 7.73 18.29 -14.92
C GLY A 510 9.11 17.65 -14.91
N ASP A 511 9.92 17.91 -15.93
CA ASP A 511 11.31 17.43 -16.04
C ASP A 511 12.20 17.97 -14.91
N ALA A 512 12.15 19.28 -14.67
CA ALA A 512 12.90 19.91 -13.60
C ALA A 512 12.50 19.35 -12.23
N ALA A 513 11.21 19.12 -12.02
CA ALA A 513 10.69 18.56 -10.78
C ALA A 513 11.08 17.09 -10.57
N LEU A 514 11.06 16.27 -11.63
CA LEU A 514 11.56 14.88 -11.60
C LEU A 514 13.04 14.84 -11.23
N LYS A 515 13.87 15.65 -11.90
CA LYS A 515 15.30 15.75 -11.63
C LYS A 515 15.56 16.17 -10.17
N GLN A 516 14.89 17.23 -9.71
CA GLN A 516 15.05 17.73 -8.34
C GLN A 516 14.66 16.67 -7.32
N ALA A 517 13.54 15.97 -7.51
CA ALA A 517 13.08 14.92 -6.59
C ALA A 517 14.05 13.74 -6.54
N ARG A 518 14.61 13.34 -7.69
CA ARG A 518 15.62 12.28 -7.77
C ARG A 518 16.91 12.65 -7.03
N ASP A 519 17.44 13.84 -7.30
CA ASP A 519 18.70 14.30 -6.71
C ASP A 519 18.54 14.50 -5.18
N ASP A 520 17.40 15.04 -4.73
CA ASP A 520 17.04 15.17 -3.31
C ASP A 520 16.94 13.80 -2.62
N HIS A 521 16.26 12.84 -3.25
CA HIS A 521 16.14 11.49 -2.69
C HIS A 521 17.51 10.80 -2.57
N ALA A 522 18.33 10.84 -3.62
CA ALA A 522 19.66 10.23 -3.62
C ALA A 522 20.54 10.78 -2.49
N GLY A 523 20.51 12.10 -2.26
CA GLY A 523 21.24 12.72 -1.15
C GLY A 523 20.79 12.24 0.23
N LYS A 524 19.49 12.04 0.42
CA LYS A 524 18.91 11.54 1.68
C LYS A 524 19.16 10.06 1.91
N GLU A 525 19.06 9.26 0.86
CA GLU A 525 19.37 7.84 0.91
C GLU A 525 20.84 7.63 1.31
N SER A 526 21.78 8.32 0.65
CA SER A 526 23.19 8.29 1.05
C SER A 526 23.40 8.75 2.50
N LEU A 527 22.80 9.88 2.91
CA LEU A 527 22.89 10.33 4.31
C LEU A 527 22.41 9.26 5.29
N TYR A 528 21.30 8.59 4.98
CA TYR A 528 20.74 7.55 5.82
C TYR A 528 21.66 6.32 5.86
N LEU A 529 22.01 5.76 4.70
CA LEU A 529 22.79 4.51 4.60
C LEU A 529 24.23 4.69 5.10
N ASP A 530 24.85 5.84 4.87
CA ASP A 530 26.26 6.07 5.18
C ASP A 530 26.49 6.58 6.61
N LYS A 531 25.50 7.27 7.21
CA LYS A 531 25.67 7.91 8.53
C LYS A 531 24.64 7.47 9.56
N VAL A 532 23.35 7.58 9.25
CA VAL A 532 22.28 7.36 10.23
C VAL A 532 22.15 5.88 10.58
N PHE A 533 22.09 5.01 9.58
CA PHE A 533 21.88 3.58 9.74
C PHE A 533 23.05 2.88 10.47
N PRO A 534 24.34 3.13 10.14
CA PRO A 534 25.46 2.56 10.90
C PRO A 534 25.45 2.99 12.37
N LYS A 535 25.12 4.27 12.64
CA LYS A 535 24.96 4.77 14.02
C LYS A 535 23.84 4.02 14.75
N MET A 536 22.65 3.92 14.15
CA MET A 536 21.53 3.18 14.73
C MET A 536 21.89 1.70 15.00
N ARG A 537 22.65 1.06 14.12
CA ARG A 537 23.12 -0.33 14.33
C ARG A 537 24.06 -0.43 15.52
N ALA A 538 25.01 0.49 15.65
CA ALA A 538 25.95 0.52 16.76
C ALA A 538 25.23 0.78 18.10
N GLU A 539 24.27 1.69 18.14
CA GLU A 539 23.43 1.98 19.31
C GLU A 539 22.57 0.77 19.69
N ALA A 540 21.89 0.17 18.72
CA ALA A 540 21.08 -1.04 18.93
C ALA A 540 21.91 -2.20 19.47
N ALA A 541 23.11 -2.44 18.93
CA ALA A 541 23.99 -3.51 19.42
C ALA A 541 24.45 -3.28 20.86
N ARG A 542 24.63 -2.01 21.26
CA ARG A 542 25.17 -1.63 22.57
C ARG A 542 24.11 -1.58 23.66
N GLU A 543 22.96 -0.96 23.37
CA GLU A 543 22.00 -0.53 24.41
C GLU A 543 20.83 -1.51 24.55
N PHE A 544 20.35 -2.05 23.42
CA PHE A 544 19.08 -2.78 23.41
C PHE A 544 19.10 -4.10 24.19
N PRO A 545 20.17 -4.93 24.19
CA PRO A 545 20.17 -6.15 24.98
C PRO A 545 19.81 -5.92 26.45
N ASP A 546 20.43 -4.91 27.07
CA ASP A 546 20.19 -4.58 28.48
C ASP A 546 18.85 -3.88 28.69
N TYR A 547 18.47 -2.96 27.78
CA TYR A 547 17.19 -2.24 27.88
C TYR A 547 16.01 -3.22 27.80
N PHE A 548 16.06 -4.15 26.86
CA PHE A 548 15.02 -5.17 26.71
C PHE A 548 15.01 -6.17 27.86
N ALA A 549 16.19 -6.54 28.39
CA ALA A 549 16.26 -7.36 29.60
C ALA A 549 15.60 -6.65 30.81
N SER A 550 15.80 -5.34 30.96
CA SER A 550 15.24 -4.55 32.08
C SER A 550 13.71 -4.52 32.11
N VAL A 551 13.05 -4.65 30.95
CA VAL A 551 11.58 -4.70 30.83
C VAL A 551 11.04 -6.13 30.67
N GLY A 552 11.84 -7.15 30.99
CA GLY A 552 11.43 -8.55 30.96
C GLY A 552 11.24 -9.12 29.55
N ARG A 553 11.91 -8.55 28.54
CA ARG A 553 11.80 -8.93 27.12
C ARG A 553 13.15 -9.20 26.44
N PRO A 554 14.05 -9.98 27.08
CA PRO A 554 15.39 -10.22 26.54
C PRO A 554 15.37 -10.89 25.14
N ASP A 555 14.30 -11.61 24.81
CA ASP A 555 14.05 -12.20 23.48
C ASP A 555 14.14 -11.15 22.36
N LYS A 556 13.50 -9.99 22.55
CA LYS A 556 13.45 -8.91 21.56
C LYS A 556 14.81 -8.21 21.44
N GLY A 557 15.47 -7.96 22.57
CA GLY A 557 16.84 -7.43 22.58
C GLY A 557 17.79 -8.32 21.79
N LEU A 558 17.68 -9.63 21.95
CA LEU A 558 18.51 -10.60 21.23
C LEU A 558 18.19 -10.69 19.74
N SER A 559 16.91 -10.75 19.36
CA SER A 559 16.55 -10.79 17.94
C SER A 559 17.10 -9.57 17.19
N LEU A 560 17.10 -8.39 17.82
CA LEU A 560 17.72 -7.22 17.22
C LEU A 560 19.25 -7.28 17.23
N LEU A 561 19.85 -7.72 18.35
CA LEU A 561 21.30 -7.91 18.43
C LEU A 561 21.78 -8.80 17.29
N VAL A 562 21.15 -9.96 17.12
CA VAL A 562 21.35 -10.91 16.03
C VAL A 562 21.20 -10.26 14.66
N ALA A 563 20.15 -9.46 14.45
CA ALA A 563 19.97 -8.74 13.20
C ALA A 563 21.15 -7.79 12.93
N VAL A 564 21.63 -7.03 13.92
CA VAL A 564 22.71 -6.06 13.69
C VAL A 564 24.11 -6.67 13.63
N ALA A 565 24.30 -7.92 14.07
CA ALA A 565 25.59 -8.62 14.13
C ALA A 565 26.48 -8.51 12.87
N PRO A 566 25.95 -8.67 11.64
CA PRO A 566 26.78 -8.64 10.43
C PRO A 566 27.52 -7.33 10.17
N GLY A 567 27.16 -6.24 10.86
CA GLY A 567 27.73 -4.90 10.71
C GLY A 567 28.37 -4.35 11.98
N VAL A 568 28.48 -5.16 13.04
CA VAL A 568 29.24 -4.77 14.25
C VAL A 568 30.72 -4.97 13.97
N GLY A 569 31.53 -3.91 14.22
CA GLY A 569 32.98 -3.94 14.05
C GLY A 569 33.64 -5.11 14.78
N VAL A 570 34.77 -5.58 14.24
CA VAL A 570 35.47 -6.82 14.67
C VAL A 570 35.73 -6.85 16.18
N ASP A 571 36.01 -5.70 16.78
CA ASP A 571 36.44 -5.59 18.18
C ASP A 571 35.34 -5.85 19.22
N ARG A 572 34.05 -5.78 18.83
CA ARG A 572 32.90 -5.98 19.74
C ARG A 572 32.21 -7.34 19.57
N ARG A 573 32.72 -8.18 18.67
CA ARG A 573 32.21 -9.53 18.42
C ARG A 573 32.35 -10.50 19.62
N PRO A 574 33.38 -10.40 20.49
CA PRO A 574 33.46 -11.22 21.68
C PRO A 574 32.37 -10.92 22.72
N GLU A 575 32.03 -9.64 22.90
CA GLU A 575 30.94 -9.18 23.78
C GLU A 575 29.58 -9.65 23.25
N PHE A 576 29.39 -9.55 21.92
CA PHE A 576 28.23 -10.08 21.22
C PHE A 576 28.06 -11.59 21.41
N ALA A 577 29.15 -12.35 21.23
CA ALA A 577 29.14 -13.80 21.39
C ALA A 577 28.88 -14.20 22.85
N ALA A 578 29.46 -13.47 23.81
CA ALA A 578 29.26 -13.68 25.23
C ALA A 578 27.82 -13.34 25.67
N ALA A 579 27.24 -12.22 25.22
CA ALA A 579 25.86 -11.84 25.51
C ALA A 579 24.87 -12.85 24.91
N THR A 580 25.05 -13.23 23.65
CA THR A 580 24.21 -14.23 22.98
C THR A 580 24.33 -15.59 23.70
N ALA A 581 25.53 -16.05 24.04
CA ALA A 581 25.76 -17.29 24.77
C ALA A 581 25.20 -17.26 26.21
N ALA A 582 25.41 -16.18 26.96
CA ALA A 582 24.91 -16.03 28.33
C ALA A 582 23.38 -16.00 28.38
N MET A 583 22.72 -15.43 27.37
CA MET A 583 21.27 -15.35 27.32
C MET A 583 20.63 -16.68 26.88
N LEU A 584 21.20 -17.35 25.87
CA LEU A 584 20.81 -18.70 25.46
C LEU A 584 20.99 -19.72 26.60
N ALA A 585 21.99 -19.52 27.47
CA ALA A 585 22.19 -20.31 28.68
C ALA A 585 21.20 -19.97 29.81
N ARG A 586 20.67 -18.74 29.87
CA ARG A 586 19.85 -18.28 31.00
C ARG A 586 18.35 -18.52 30.85
N ARG A 587 17.75 -18.54 29.65
CA ARG A 587 16.27 -18.60 29.51
C ARG A 587 15.70 -19.30 28.24
N PRO A 588 15.94 -20.60 28.03
CA PRO A 588 15.38 -21.33 26.89
C PRO A 588 13.84 -21.44 26.86
N ALA A 589 13.13 -21.25 27.97
CA ALA A 589 11.67 -21.46 28.04
C ALA A 589 10.81 -20.30 27.51
N GLU A 590 11.33 -19.07 27.47
CA GLU A 590 10.56 -17.85 27.15
C GLU A 590 10.62 -17.45 25.66
N MET A 591 11.60 -17.98 24.90
CA MET A 591 11.76 -17.71 23.47
C MET A 591 11.04 -18.77 22.62
N SER A 592 10.55 -18.39 21.44
CA SER A 592 10.08 -19.39 20.46
C SER A 592 11.25 -20.21 19.91
N LEU A 593 10.99 -21.46 19.54
CA LEU A 593 12.01 -22.37 19.01
C LEU A 593 12.69 -21.81 17.73
N GLU A 594 11.94 -21.12 16.87
CA GLU A 594 12.44 -20.53 15.63
C GLU A 594 13.38 -19.34 15.92
N ASP A 595 13.05 -18.50 16.91
CA ASP A 595 13.88 -17.37 17.32
C ASP A 595 15.20 -17.83 17.96
N ARG A 596 15.16 -18.88 18.80
CA ARG A 596 16.37 -19.48 19.39
C ARG A 596 17.31 -19.97 18.29
N LEU A 597 16.77 -20.65 17.27
CA LEU A 597 17.57 -21.19 16.16
C LEU A 597 18.17 -20.13 15.26
N TRP A 598 17.44 -19.05 14.99
CA TRP A 598 17.98 -17.88 14.30
C TRP A 598 19.12 -17.24 15.09
N ALA A 599 18.95 -17.07 16.40
CA ALA A 599 19.98 -16.52 17.26
C ALA A 599 21.25 -17.39 17.30
N PHE A 600 21.10 -18.70 17.44
CA PHE A 600 22.24 -19.62 17.37
C PHE A 600 22.91 -19.62 16.00
N SER A 601 22.15 -19.53 14.91
CA SER A 601 22.72 -19.55 13.56
C SER A 601 23.51 -18.29 13.26
N ALA A 602 23.02 -17.13 13.73
CA ALA A 602 23.77 -15.88 13.66
C ALA A 602 25.04 -15.92 14.52
N LEU A 603 24.95 -16.42 15.76
CA LEU A 603 26.11 -16.64 16.62
C LEU A 603 27.14 -17.55 15.95
N ASN A 604 26.70 -18.68 15.38
CA ASN A 604 27.56 -19.64 14.70
C ASN A 604 28.20 -19.05 13.44
N ALA A 605 27.45 -18.27 12.65
CA ALA A 605 27.97 -17.60 11.47
C ALA A 605 29.10 -16.63 11.83
N GLU A 606 28.95 -15.86 12.91
CA GLU A 606 30.00 -14.94 13.36
C GLU A 606 31.19 -15.67 13.99
N LEU A 607 30.97 -16.67 14.84
CA LEU A 607 32.07 -17.47 15.40
C LEU A 607 32.88 -18.18 14.30
N ARG A 608 32.22 -18.68 13.25
CA ARG A 608 32.89 -19.26 12.07
C ARG A 608 33.74 -18.25 11.30
N ARG A 609 33.29 -17.00 11.15
CA ARG A 609 34.09 -15.93 10.53
C ARG A 609 35.36 -15.64 11.33
N GLU A 610 35.32 -15.84 12.64
CA GLU A 610 36.48 -15.74 13.53
C GLU A 610 37.28 -17.03 13.70
N ARG A 611 36.90 -18.11 13.00
CA ARG A 611 37.47 -19.45 13.20
C ARG A 611 37.36 -19.97 14.64
N LYS A 612 36.38 -19.49 15.41
CA LYS A 612 36.07 -19.95 16.76
C LYS A 612 34.93 -20.96 16.74
N PRO A 613 34.98 -22.03 17.56
CA PRO A 613 33.84 -22.91 17.73
C PRO A 613 32.75 -22.25 18.57
N LEU A 614 31.50 -22.69 18.40
CA LEU A 614 30.44 -22.43 19.38
C LEU A 614 30.87 -22.93 20.77
N PRO A 615 30.60 -22.17 21.85
CA PRO A 615 30.78 -22.68 23.20
C PRO A 615 30.04 -24.02 23.38
N PRO A 616 30.62 -25.04 24.05
CA PRO A 616 30.04 -26.38 24.10
C PRO A 616 28.58 -26.42 24.57
N ALA A 617 28.22 -25.64 25.59
CA ALA A 617 26.84 -25.55 26.09
C ALA A 617 25.88 -24.95 25.05
N ALA A 618 26.33 -23.95 24.29
CA ALA A 618 25.54 -23.34 23.21
C ALA A 618 25.42 -24.29 22.01
N ALA A 619 26.47 -25.05 21.69
CA ALA A 619 26.43 -26.07 20.63
C ALA A 619 25.42 -27.18 20.95
N VAL A 620 25.40 -27.67 22.20
CA VAL A 620 24.44 -28.68 22.65
C VAL A 620 23.01 -28.16 22.60
N ALA A 621 22.77 -26.92 23.05
CA ALA A 621 21.45 -26.31 23.02
C ALA A 621 20.97 -26.04 21.57
N TYR A 622 21.87 -25.58 20.70
CA TYR A 622 21.59 -25.43 19.27
C TYR A 622 21.20 -26.76 18.62
N ASP A 623 22.00 -27.80 18.85
CA ASP A 623 21.79 -29.10 18.22
C ASP A 623 20.44 -29.71 18.69
N ARG A 624 20.09 -29.57 19.98
CA ARG A 624 18.78 -29.96 20.54
C ARG A 624 17.62 -29.19 19.90
N ASP A 625 17.70 -27.87 19.87
CA ASP A 625 16.62 -27.02 19.37
C ASP A 625 16.42 -27.21 17.85
N ALA A 626 17.51 -27.42 17.10
CA ALA A 626 17.47 -27.68 15.66
C ALA A 626 16.80 -29.02 15.37
N LEU A 627 17.07 -30.03 16.20
CA LEU A 627 16.39 -31.32 16.13
C LEU A 627 14.90 -31.17 16.41
N GLU A 628 14.51 -30.49 17.50
CA GLU A 628 13.10 -30.26 17.86
C GLU A 628 12.36 -29.50 16.74
N PHE A 629 12.99 -28.51 16.11
CA PHE A 629 12.36 -27.73 15.04
C PHE A 629 12.19 -28.55 13.76
N ALA A 630 13.19 -29.36 13.44
CA ALA A 630 13.10 -30.30 12.33
C ALA A 630 11.96 -31.30 12.53
N GLU A 631 11.77 -31.82 13.75
CA GLU A 631 10.65 -32.70 14.12
C GLU A 631 9.30 -31.98 13.94
N ARG A 632 9.13 -30.78 14.50
CA ARG A 632 7.89 -30.00 14.34
C ARG A 632 7.56 -29.67 12.88
N CYS A 633 8.57 -29.37 12.06
CA CYS A 633 8.39 -29.15 10.63
C CYS A 633 7.99 -30.44 9.91
N ALA A 634 8.56 -31.59 10.28
CA ALA A 634 8.20 -32.89 9.74
C ALA A 634 6.77 -33.28 10.10
N ASP A 635 6.36 -33.10 11.36
CA ASP A 635 5.01 -33.39 11.84
C ASP A 635 3.96 -32.50 11.14
N ARG A 636 4.25 -31.20 11.00
CA ARG A 636 3.40 -30.29 10.22
C ARG A 636 3.33 -30.69 8.76
N ALA A 637 4.46 -31.07 8.15
CA ALA A 637 4.46 -31.56 6.79
C ALA A 637 3.61 -32.83 6.65
N LEU A 638 3.63 -33.74 7.62
CA LEU A 638 2.79 -34.93 7.62
C LEU A 638 1.29 -34.59 7.63
N ALA A 639 0.89 -33.57 8.39
CA ALA A 639 -0.49 -33.10 8.48
C ALA A 639 -0.93 -32.17 7.32
N GLU A 640 0.01 -31.59 6.58
CA GLU A 640 -0.26 -30.60 5.53
C GLU A 640 -0.82 -31.23 4.25
N ARG A 641 -1.93 -30.67 3.74
CA ARG A 641 -2.62 -31.15 2.53
C ARG A 641 -2.11 -30.46 1.26
N ASP A 642 -1.59 -29.25 1.38
CA ASP A 642 -0.97 -28.52 0.26
C ASP A 642 0.42 -29.11 -0.04
N LEU A 643 0.60 -29.66 -1.24
CA LEU A 643 1.85 -30.32 -1.66
C LEU A 643 3.05 -29.38 -1.72
N ARG A 644 2.86 -28.10 -2.04
CA ARG A 644 3.95 -27.12 -2.11
C ARG A 644 4.38 -26.72 -0.70
N ARG A 645 3.42 -26.43 0.18
CA ARG A 645 3.71 -26.08 1.57
C ARG A 645 4.33 -27.25 2.34
N ARG A 646 3.87 -28.47 2.06
CA ARG A 646 4.50 -29.70 2.53
C ARG A 646 5.97 -29.82 2.08
N ALA A 647 6.27 -29.55 0.82
CA ALA A 647 7.64 -29.58 0.30
C ALA A 647 8.54 -28.52 0.97
N GLU A 648 8.07 -27.29 1.14
CA GLU A 648 8.80 -26.22 1.83
C GLU A 648 9.11 -26.59 3.29
N LEU A 649 8.15 -27.20 4.00
CA LEU A 649 8.33 -27.66 5.38
C LEU A 649 9.35 -28.80 5.48
N LEU A 650 9.34 -29.75 4.54
CA LEU A 650 10.32 -30.83 4.47
C LEU A 650 11.73 -30.31 4.14
N GLU A 651 11.85 -29.36 3.21
CA GLU A 651 13.13 -28.74 2.86
C GLU A 651 13.71 -27.93 4.03
N ARG A 652 12.88 -27.17 4.74
CA ARG A 652 13.26 -26.50 6.00
C ARG A 652 13.75 -27.52 7.02
N SER A 653 13.00 -28.60 7.27
CA SER A 653 13.38 -29.67 8.20
C SER A 653 14.74 -30.29 7.83
N ARG A 654 14.96 -30.59 6.54
CA ARG A 654 16.21 -31.15 6.02
C ARG A 654 17.40 -30.20 6.15
N SER A 655 17.22 -28.91 5.88
CA SER A 655 18.27 -27.89 6.01
C SER A 655 18.83 -27.85 7.44
N TRP A 656 17.93 -27.80 8.44
CA TRP A 656 18.31 -27.83 9.85
C TRP A 656 18.94 -29.17 10.27
N LEU A 657 18.38 -30.30 9.83
CA LEU A 657 18.95 -31.63 10.11
C LEU A 657 20.35 -31.81 9.53
N ASN A 658 20.59 -31.33 8.31
CA ASN A 658 21.92 -31.42 7.71
C ASN A 658 22.95 -30.63 8.52
N ALA A 659 22.56 -29.52 9.15
CA ALA A 659 23.44 -28.75 10.02
C ALA A 659 23.89 -29.51 11.29
N VAL A 660 23.08 -30.47 11.79
CA VAL A 660 23.31 -31.15 13.09
C VAL A 660 23.52 -32.67 13.00
N SER A 661 23.25 -33.29 11.84
CA SER A 661 23.25 -34.76 11.64
C SER A 661 24.60 -35.45 11.82
N SER A 662 25.71 -34.72 11.71
CA SER A 662 27.04 -35.26 12.01
C SER A 662 27.29 -35.41 13.52
N ARG A 663 26.57 -34.68 14.36
CA ARG A 663 26.84 -34.51 15.80
C ARG A 663 25.85 -35.22 16.73
N MET A 664 24.63 -35.50 16.27
CA MET A 664 23.59 -36.11 17.11
C MET A 664 23.07 -37.46 16.59
N PRO A 665 23.00 -38.51 17.43
CA PRO A 665 22.38 -39.79 17.07
C PRO A 665 20.90 -39.67 16.66
N GLY A 666 20.12 -38.83 17.34
CA GLY A 666 18.69 -38.60 17.05
C GLY A 666 18.44 -38.00 15.66
N ALA A 667 19.30 -37.06 15.24
CA ALA A 667 19.23 -36.43 13.91
C ALA A 667 19.43 -37.45 12.77
N ARG A 668 20.26 -38.48 12.96
CA ARG A 668 20.44 -39.55 11.96
C ARG A 668 19.18 -40.42 11.80
N LYS A 669 18.47 -40.68 12.90
CA LYS A 669 17.21 -41.46 12.89
C LYS A 669 16.09 -40.67 12.20
N LEU A 670 15.95 -39.38 12.52
CA LEU A 670 14.95 -38.50 11.90
C LEU A 670 15.24 -38.26 10.41
N LYS A 671 16.50 -38.06 10.03
CA LYS A 671 16.92 -37.95 8.62
C LYS A 671 16.54 -39.19 7.81
N LYS A 672 16.83 -40.40 8.33
CA LYS A 672 16.38 -41.66 7.70
C LYS A 672 14.86 -41.74 7.55
N HIS A 673 14.10 -41.21 8.51
CA HIS A 673 12.64 -41.19 8.46
C HIS A 673 12.11 -40.22 7.38
N LEU A 674 12.69 -39.03 7.28
CA LEU A 674 12.37 -38.06 6.23
C LEU A 674 12.74 -38.56 4.83
N ASP A 675 13.91 -39.17 4.68
CA ASP A 675 14.33 -39.78 3.41
C ASP A 675 13.37 -40.92 3.00
N ALA A 676 12.84 -41.67 3.96
CA ALA A 676 11.82 -42.70 3.71
C ALA A 676 10.44 -42.12 3.35
N LEU A 677 10.04 -41.00 3.95
CA LEU A 677 8.79 -40.29 3.60
C LEU A 677 8.86 -39.68 2.20
N GLU A 678 10.00 -39.13 1.81
CA GLU A 678 10.22 -38.59 0.47
C GLU A 678 10.26 -39.68 -0.59
N LYS A 679 10.83 -40.86 -0.28
CA LYS A 679 10.79 -42.01 -1.18
C LYS A 679 9.38 -42.60 -1.38
N LYS A 680 8.47 -42.37 -0.44
CA LYS A 680 7.05 -42.77 -0.55
C LYS A 680 6.20 -41.80 -1.38
N ARG A 681 6.66 -40.56 -1.56
CA ARG A 681 6.09 -39.58 -2.48
C ARG A 681 6.59 -39.87 -3.89
#